data_AF-A0A956CNL8-F1
#
_entry.id   AF-A0A956CNL8-F1
#
_cell.length_a   1.000
_cell.length_b   1.000
_cell.length_c   1.000
_cell.angle_alpha   90.00
_cell.angle_beta   90.00
_cell.angle_gamma   90.00
#
_symmetry.space_group_name_H-M   'P 1'
#
loop_
_entity.id
_entity.type
_entity.pdbx_description
1 polymer ?
#
loop_
_entity_poly.entity_id
_entity_poly.type
_entity_poly.pdbx_seq_one_letter_code
_entity_poly.pdbx_strand_id
1 'polypeptide(L)'
;MRTALPPLLLLVGALLGCGAESGLEPRFVAVHNAMTAMGLVQTGPIAEGSLPEGQTVRVETRLEVGQCYTVLGLGHAGVRDLDIRVVEPTQEEIGRDATRDAQAVAQVCPARSGAHEILVTMVEGEGGYSVAMWATPVSNVGLARTSTRPTGGIHGTCSDPIAIEVGQTVQGDTRRGSANLRGSCAAGPAPEQVYRVQLDQLTKLSATIQTAFDGAIYIHQECGGRQSEVACNDDAPNPTRSEVEATLQPGTYFIVVDGYGEEAGEYELTLVSTPLRAVGEVCADAQRLVPGKPVSGTTRGSADYFQASCAGGSRSSDRVYRLELPRRSRLRIRQQTDHDGSLYMRRACDDPSSEVICNDDFRDQRHALITGVYDAGEYYVFTDGFSPSQTGSYSVMAELAPEAGGRATGESCRATGEITPGRIERVDTFAAADDATGSCGGAGAPDVAHKIVVGTKSRLRVSVRDSEFHGYAYLRRACDDAGSELACTPLPLGRETAIDVEVPVGEYFLFIDGATPESFGSARVEVRLDDLADLARTCRAALQLRPGRNFTGTTEGAADSFQAPCAGGARSPDRVYRLRVPQKSFVRVRLATEHDGALHLRGDCMDSASTLACSDDYGDSKHSAIEQVLDKGTYYVIVDGFRTGNFGNYALEVEFLPPSAAATLAPPPEPPKGAENKPSFDADWTP
;
A
#
# COMPACT_ATOMS: atom_id res chain seq x y z
N MET A 1 -7.04 -49.91 -59.71
CA MET A 1 -5.73 -49.24 -59.89
C MET A 1 -5.48 -48.46 -58.60
N ARG A 2 -4.53 -48.89 -57.73
CA ARG A 2 -3.18 -48.29 -57.55
C ARG A 2 -3.27 -46.76 -57.55
N THR A 3 -2.98 -45.96 -56.52
CA THR A 3 -1.97 -45.97 -55.43
C THR A 3 -2.22 -44.71 -54.56
N ALA A 4 -2.19 -44.81 -53.22
CA ALA A 4 -1.24 -44.15 -52.29
C ALA A 4 -1.77 -42.91 -51.49
N LEU A 5 -1.47 -42.94 -50.17
CA LEU A 5 -1.90 -42.17 -48.98
C LEU A 5 -1.50 -40.66 -48.93
N PRO A 6 -1.89 -39.83 -47.91
CA PRO A 6 -2.57 -40.10 -46.62
C PRO A 6 -3.76 -39.15 -46.26
N PRO A 7 -4.51 -39.37 -45.15
CA PRO A 7 -5.45 -38.36 -44.65
C PRO A 7 -4.78 -37.41 -43.65
N LEU A 8 -4.91 -36.11 -43.94
CA LEU A 8 -4.59 -34.99 -43.06
C LEU A 8 -5.90 -34.52 -42.40
N LEU A 9 -5.84 -34.37 -41.07
CA LEU A 9 -6.66 -33.58 -40.14
C LEU A 9 -8.10 -33.21 -40.54
N LEU A 10 -9.05 -33.69 -39.72
CA LEU A 10 -10.29 -32.99 -39.42
C LEU A 10 -10.35 -32.72 -37.91
N LEU A 11 -10.05 -31.47 -37.58
CA LEU A 11 -10.25 -30.79 -36.30
C LEU A 11 -11.75 -30.62 -36.06
N VAL A 12 -12.26 -30.88 -34.84
CA VAL A 12 -13.20 -30.04 -34.05
C VAL A 12 -13.37 -30.69 -32.66
N GLY A 13 -13.16 -29.92 -31.58
CA GLY A 13 -13.73 -30.27 -30.27
C GLY A 13 -13.06 -29.72 -28.99
N ALA A 14 -13.07 -28.39 -28.80
CA ALA A 14 -13.20 -27.65 -27.52
C ALA A 14 -12.30 -27.92 -26.28
N LEU A 15 -11.40 -26.95 -26.02
CA LEU A 15 -11.17 -26.12 -24.81
C LEU A 15 -11.30 -26.66 -23.37
N LEU A 16 -10.43 -26.08 -22.50
CA LEU A 16 -10.24 -26.15 -21.03
C LEU A 16 -9.08 -27.12 -20.67
N GLY A 17 -7.92 -26.70 -20.18
CA GLY A 17 -7.60 -25.60 -19.28
C GLY A 17 -7.05 -26.21 -17.99
N CYS A 18 -5.72 -26.26 -17.85
CA CYS A 18 -4.99 -26.24 -16.58
C CYS A 18 -3.50 -26.15 -16.93
N GLY A 19 -2.97 -24.92 -16.93
CA GLY A 19 -1.55 -24.75 -16.70
C GLY A 19 -1.28 -25.22 -15.28
N ALA A 20 -0.47 -26.27 -15.13
CA ALA A 20 0.15 -26.55 -13.85
C ALA A 20 1.13 -25.40 -13.61
N GLU A 21 0.79 -24.51 -12.69
CA GLU A 21 1.76 -23.60 -12.11
C GLU A 21 2.86 -24.47 -11.51
N SER A 22 4.04 -24.46 -12.11
CA SER A 22 5.24 -25.06 -11.54
C SER A 22 5.76 -24.14 -10.43
N GLY A 23 5.02 -24.12 -9.31
CA GLY A 23 5.43 -23.53 -8.04
C GLY A 23 5.38 -24.64 -7.00
N LEU A 24 6.45 -24.79 -6.22
CA LEU A 24 6.48 -25.72 -5.09
C LEU A 24 5.32 -25.37 -4.14
N GLU A 25 4.53 -26.36 -3.73
CA GLU A 25 3.38 -26.15 -2.86
C GLU A 25 3.84 -25.44 -1.55
N PRO A 26 3.12 -24.42 -1.05
CA PRO A 26 3.52 -23.67 0.15
C PRO A 26 3.75 -24.55 1.39
N ARG A 27 3.03 -25.67 1.48
CA ARG A 27 3.22 -26.68 2.53
C ARG A 27 4.57 -27.38 2.44
N PHE A 28 5.07 -27.64 1.22
CA PHE A 28 6.41 -28.19 1.02
C PHE A 28 7.49 -27.19 1.48
N VAL A 29 7.32 -25.91 1.17
CA VAL A 29 8.25 -24.84 1.61
C VAL A 29 8.29 -24.74 3.14
N ALA A 30 7.12 -24.78 3.81
CA ALA A 30 7.06 -24.77 5.27
C ALA A 30 7.77 -25.97 5.92
N VAL A 31 7.59 -27.17 5.37
CA VAL A 31 8.26 -28.38 5.89
C VAL A 31 9.76 -28.36 5.58
N HIS A 32 10.17 -27.88 4.40
CA HIS A 32 11.56 -27.70 4.06
C HIS A 32 12.25 -26.77 5.08
N ASN A 33 11.65 -25.62 5.38
CA ASN A 33 12.18 -24.68 6.37
C ASN A 33 12.27 -25.31 7.77
N ALA A 34 11.28 -26.10 8.18
CA ALA A 34 11.29 -26.80 9.46
C ALA A 34 12.39 -27.89 9.53
N MET A 35 12.59 -28.67 8.47
CA MET A 35 13.63 -29.69 8.39
C MET A 35 15.03 -29.06 8.41
N THR A 36 15.21 -27.95 7.68
CA THR A 36 16.46 -27.17 7.68
C THR A 36 16.72 -26.55 9.05
N ALA A 37 15.69 -26.05 9.75
CA ALA A 37 15.81 -25.55 11.13
C ALA A 37 16.21 -26.64 12.13
N MET A 38 15.87 -27.90 11.87
CA MET A 38 16.33 -29.06 12.65
C MET A 38 17.74 -29.54 12.27
N GLY A 39 18.43 -28.83 11.36
CA GLY A 39 19.79 -29.14 10.93
C GLY A 39 19.88 -30.30 9.93
N LEU A 40 18.76 -30.70 9.31
CA LEU A 40 18.73 -31.72 8.27
C LEU A 40 19.06 -31.08 6.91
N VAL A 41 19.85 -31.77 6.09
CA VAL A 41 20.28 -31.24 4.78
C VAL A 41 19.53 -31.95 3.67
N GLN A 42 18.77 -31.20 2.85
CA GLN A 42 18.08 -31.80 1.69
C GLN A 42 19.11 -32.41 0.73
N THR A 43 18.92 -33.68 0.40
CA THR A 43 19.83 -34.45 -0.45
C THR A 43 19.09 -34.90 -1.70
N GLY A 44 19.63 -34.62 -2.88
CA GLY A 44 18.98 -34.99 -4.15
C GLY A 44 17.84 -34.05 -4.57
N PRO A 45 17.31 -34.24 -5.79
CA PRO A 45 16.27 -33.39 -6.35
C PRO A 45 14.91 -33.65 -5.69
N ILE A 46 14.04 -32.63 -5.76
CA ILE A 46 12.61 -32.79 -5.42
C ILE A 46 11.94 -33.47 -6.62
N ALA A 47 11.25 -34.57 -6.39
CA ALA A 47 10.50 -35.27 -7.41
C ALA A 47 9.02 -34.87 -7.31
N GLU A 48 8.47 -34.31 -8.38
CA GLU A 48 7.07 -33.89 -8.45
C GLU A 48 6.35 -34.57 -9.60
N GLY A 49 5.05 -34.77 -9.43
CA GLY A 49 4.21 -35.36 -10.47
C GLY A 49 2.76 -35.42 -10.04
N SER A 50 1.93 -36.10 -10.84
CA SER A 50 0.56 -36.43 -10.46
C SER A 50 0.31 -37.92 -10.68
N LEU A 51 -0.45 -38.52 -9.78
CA LEU A 51 -0.84 -39.92 -9.85
C LEU A 51 -2.35 -40.07 -9.66
N PRO A 52 -3.00 -40.91 -10.47
CA PRO A 52 -4.36 -41.36 -10.18
C PRO A 52 -4.35 -42.44 -9.10
N GLU A 53 -5.51 -42.64 -8.47
CA GLU A 53 -5.70 -43.61 -7.38
C GLU A 53 -5.23 -45.03 -7.78
N GLY A 54 -4.51 -45.69 -6.89
CA GLY A 54 -3.97 -47.04 -7.04
C GLY A 54 -2.68 -47.16 -7.86
N GLN A 55 -2.11 -46.07 -8.37
CA GLN A 55 -0.86 -46.09 -9.15
C GLN A 55 0.38 -45.82 -8.29
N THR A 56 1.53 -46.33 -8.74
CA THR A 56 2.85 -46.13 -8.12
C THR A 56 3.85 -45.58 -9.12
N VAL A 57 4.61 -44.56 -8.73
CA VAL A 57 5.78 -44.05 -9.46
C VAL A 57 7.08 -44.46 -8.76
N ARG A 58 8.16 -44.55 -9.52
CA ARG A 58 9.50 -44.84 -9.01
C ARG A 58 10.40 -43.62 -9.16
N VAL A 59 11.04 -43.20 -8.08
CA VAL A 59 12.03 -42.12 -8.06
C VAL A 59 13.38 -42.72 -7.71
N GLU A 60 14.33 -42.67 -8.65
CA GLU A 60 15.69 -43.16 -8.42
C GLU A 60 16.49 -42.18 -7.56
N THR A 61 17.24 -42.70 -6.60
CA THR A 61 18.15 -41.91 -5.75
C THR A 61 19.43 -42.69 -5.44
N ARG A 62 20.43 -42.01 -4.86
CA ARG A 62 21.67 -42.62 -4.37
C ARG A 62 21.81 -42.34 -2.89
N LEU A 63 21.89 -43.39 -2.08
CA LEU A 63 22.05 -43.31 -0.62
C LEU A 63 23.42 -43.87 -0.22
N GLU A 64 24.03 -43.31 0.81
CA GLU A 64 25.36 -43.67 1.30
C GLU A 64 25.29 -44.38 2.66
N VAL A 65 26.11 -45.43 2.82
CA VAL A 65 26.22 -46.16 4.09
C VAL A 65 26.79 -45.26 5.19
N GLY A 66 26.24 -45.36 6.40
CA GLY A 66 26.66 -44.56 7.56
C GLY A 66 26.02 -43.17 7.64
N GLN A 67 25.06 -42.85 6.76
CA GLN A 67 24.13 -41.73 6.91
C GLN A 67 22.71 -42.27 7.11
N CYS A 68 21.85 -41.50 7.77
CA CYS A 68 20.43 -41.77 7.85
C CYS A 68 19.66 -40.66 7.14
N TYR A 69 18.61 -41.05 6.44
CA TYR A 69 17.80 -40.21 5.59
C TYR A 69 16.36 -40.20 6.07
N THR A 70 15.70 -39.04 5.97
CA THR A 70 14.26 -38.91 6.12
C THR A 70 13.68 -38.59 4.76
N VAL A 71 12.84 -39.47 4.23
CA VAL A 71 12.11 -39.29 2.97
C VAL A 71 10.70 -38.84 3.30
N LEU A 72 10.27 -37.71 2.75
CA LEU A 72 8.94 -37.15 2.93
C LEU A 72 8.23 -37.09 1.59
N GLY A 73 6.99 -37.54 1.55
CA GLY A 73 6.03 -37.30 0.49
C GLY A 73 4.90 -36.43 0.97
N LEU A 74 4.55 -35.42 0.18
CA LEU A 74 3.39 -34.58 0.41
C LEU A 74 2.44 -34.72 -0.78
N GLY A 75 1.21 -35.13 -0.51
CA GLY A 75 0.10 -35.13 -1.43
C GLY A 75 -0.56 -33.75 -1.47
N HIS A 76 -0.83 -33.28 -2.67
CA HIS A 76 -1.44 -31.97 -2.93
C HIS A 76 -2.97 -32.09 -2.90
N ALA A 77 -3.67 -31.05 -3.37
CA ALA A 77 -5.12 -31.05 -3.48
C ALA A 77 -5.67 -32.31 -4.18
N GLY A 78 -6.61 -33.00 -3.52
CA GLY A 78 -7.25 -34.22 -4.01
C GLY A 78 -6.66 -35.53 -3.47
N VAL A 79 -5.46 -35.50 -2.88
CA VAL A 79 -4.82 -36.66 -2.25
C VAL A 79 -5.34 -36.86 -0.84
N ARG A 80 -5.71 -38.09 -0.49
CA ARG A 80 -6.22 -38.45 0.85
C ARG A 80 -5.33 -39.46 1.57
N ASP A 81 -4.67 -40.34 0.83
CA ASP A 81 -3.75 -41.35 1.37
C ASP A 81 -2.57 -41.56 0.38
N LEU A 82 -1.36 -41.19 0.81
CA LEU A 82 -0.13 -41.30 0.04
C LEU A 82 0.87 -42.18 0.80
N ASP A 83 1.38 -43.23 0.16
CA ASP A 83 2.36 -44.16 0.75
C ASP A 83 3.74 -44.00 0.11
N ILE A 84 4.79 -44.12 0.94
CA ILE A 84 6.18 -44.19 0.48
C ILE A 84 6.84 -45.50 0.91
N ARG A 85 7.58 -46.12 0.01
CA ARG A 85 8.49 -47.23 0.33
C ARG A 85 9.85 -47.00 -0.30
N VAL A 86 10.92 -47.25 0.43
CA VAL A 86 12.30 -47.13 -0.06
C VAL A 86 12.87 -48.53 -0.18
N VAL A 87 13.36 -48.88 -1.37
CA VAL A 87 13.86 -50.22 -1.68
C VAL A 87 15.30 -50.19 -2.21
N GLU A 88 16.06 -51.23 -1.87
CA GLU A 88 17.38 -51.51 -2.43
C GLU A 88 17.28 -52.08 -3.87
N PRO A 89 18.38 -52.10 -4.64
CA PRO A 89 18.41 -52.73 -5.96
C PRO A 89 18.02 -54.21 -5.98
N THR A 90 18.15 -54.90 -4.84
CA THR A 90 17.72 -56.29 -4.63
C THR A 90 16.20 -56.44 -4.44
N GLN A 91 15.45 -55.33 -4.49
CA GLN A 91 14.01 -55.21 -4.18
C GLN A 91 13.67 -55.48 -2.71
N GLU A 92 14.65 -55.37 -1.82
CA GLU A 92 14.46 -55.42 -0.37
C GLU A 92 14.04 -54.04 0.16
N GLU A 93 12.98 -53.99 0.98
CA GLU A 93 12.43 -52.76 1.55
C GLU A 93 13.21 -52.34 2.79
N ILE A 94 13.72 -51.10 2.80
CA ILE A 94 14.58 -50.56 3.88
C ILE A 94 13.93 -49.40 4.65
N GLY A 95 12.76 -48.95 4.21
CA GLY A 95 11.89 -48.08 5.00
C GLY A 95 10.55 -47.87 4.32
N ARG A 96 9.51 -47.60 5.12
CA ARG A 96 8.16 -47.39 4.63
C ARG A 96 7.40 -46.39 5.49
N ASP A 97 6.44 -45.75 4.85
CA ASP A 97 5.27 -45.16 5.47
C ASP A 97 4.04 -45.95 4.99
N ALA A 98 3.06 -46.11 5.87
CA ALA A 98 1.78 -46.79 5.59
C ALA A 98 0.64 -46.12 6.37
N THR A 99 0.82 -44.84 6.70
CA THR A 99 -0.18 -44.04 7.41
C THR A 99 -1.26 -43.61 6.44
N ARG A 100 -2.50 -43.46 6.92
CA ARG A 100 -3.65 -43.12 6.04
C ARG A 100 -3.81 -41.61 5.93
N ASP A 101 -2.75 -40.98 5.47
CA ASP A 101 -2.63 -39.54 5.48
C ASP A 101 -2.19 -39.05 4.10
N ALA A 102 -2.56 -37.81 3.78
CA ALA A 102 -2.08 -37.16 2.55
C ALA A 102 -0.57 -36.83 2.58
N GLN A 103 0.13 -37.18 3.67
CA GLN A 103 1.58 -37.06 3.81
C GLN A 103 2.18 -38.38 4.28
N ALA A 104 3.39 -38.68 3.84
CA ALA A 104 4.07 -39.95 4.10
C ALA A 104 5.52 -39.69 4.54
N VAL A 105 6.00 -40.33 5.61
CA VAL A 105 7.39 -40.17 6.08
C VAL A 105 8.08 -41.51 6.35
N ALA A 106 9.18 -41.77 5.65
CA ALA A 106 10.02 -42.94 5.88
C ALA A 106 11.43 -42.54 6.32
N GLN A 107 11.89 -43.03 7.47
CA GLN A 107 13.29 -42.90 7.89
C GLN A 107 14.08 -44.14 7.47
N VAL A 108 15.25 -43.94 6.89
CA VAL A 108 16.05 -45.00 6.24
C VAL A 108 17.53 -44.81 6.55
N CYS A 109 18.19 -45.88 7.00
CA CYS A 109 19.65 -45.92 7.14
C CYS A 109 20.17 -47.08 6.27
N PRO A 110 20.68 -46.83 5.05
CA PRO A 110 21.05 -47.89 4.12
C PRO A 110 22.25 -48.71 4.63
N ALA A 111 22.18 -50.04 4.47
CA ALA A 111 23.27 -50.93 4.83
C ALA A 111 24.41 -50.95 3.79
N ARG A 112 24.17 -50.40 2.60
CA ARG A 112 25.12 -50.33 1.48
C ARG A 112 24.98 -49.00 0.73
N SER A 113 26.10 -48.43 0.30
CA SER A 113 26.07 -47.28 -0.61
C SER A 113 25.65 -47.72 -2.01
N GLY A 114 24.80 -46.94 -2.69
CA GLY A 114 24.42 -47.23 -4.07
C GLY A 114 23.10 -46.63 -4.50
N ALA A 115 22.65 -47.03 -5.70
CA ALA A 115 21.34 -46.66 -6.21
C ALA A 115 20.23 -47.31 -5.36
N HIS A 116 19.16 -46.58 -5.09
CA HIS A 116 17.97 -47.01 -4.38
C HIS A 116 16.73 -46.43 -5.09
N GLU A 117 15.56 -47.01 -4.86
CA GLU A 117 14.32 -46.50 -5.42
C GLU A 117 13.35 -46.08 -4.31
N ILE A 118 12.74 -44.92 -4.48
CA ILE A 118 11.61 -44.46 -3.67
C ILE A 118 10.34 -44.71 -4.48
N LEU A 119 9.48 -45.57 -3.96
CA LEU A 119 8.18 -45.94 -4.52
C LEU A 119 7.11 -45.08 -3.87
N VAL A 120 6.48 -44.19 -4.63
CA VAL A 120 5.38 -43.33 -4.15
C VAL A 120 4.08 -43.87 -4.71
N THR A 121 3.14 -44.23 -3.83
CA THR A 121 1.86 -44.85 -4.21
C THR A 121 0.70 -43.98 -3.79
N MET A 122 -0.19 -43.68 -4.73
CA MET A 122 -1.45 -42.99 -4.44
C MET A 122 -2.47 -44.02 -3.97
N VAL A 123 -2.66 -44.19 -2.66
CA VAL A 123 -3.52 -45.26 -2.12
C VAL A 123 -4.99 -44.86 -2.17
N GLU A 124 -5.32 -43.62 -1.82
CA GLU A 124 -6.68 -43.08 -1.87
C GLU A 124 -6.68 -41.60 -2.31
N GLY A 125 -7.52 -41.26 -3.28
CA GLY A 125 -7.54 -39.94 -3.92
C GLY A 125 -6.69 -39.87 -5.20
N GLU A 126 -6.72 -38.70 -5.84
CA GLU A 126 -5.96 -38.40 -7.05
C GLU A 126 -5.47 -36.96 -6.98
N GLY A 127 -4.26 -36.68 -7.47
CA GLY A 127 -3.72 -35.34 -7.37
C GLY A 127 -2.21 -35.27 -7.58
N GLY A 128 -1.65 -34.10 -7.30
CA GLY A 128 -0.21 -33.85 -7.32
C GLY A 128 0.49 -34.47 -6.12
N TYR A 129 1.79 -34.76 -6.25
CA TYR A 129 2.65 -35.13 -5.14
C TYR A 129 4.03 -34.48 -5.28
N SER A 130 4.68 -34.21 -4.15
CA SER A 130 6.10 -33.82 -4.10
C SER A 130 6.83 -34.73 -3.11
N VAL A 131 7.98 -35.27 -3.51
CA VAL A 131 8.85 -36.08 -2.65
C VAL A 131 10.25 -35.48 -2.57
N ALA A 132 10.77 -35.38 -1.36
CA ALA A 132 12.14 -34.98 -1.11
C ALA A 132 12.74 -35.79 0.05
N MET A 133 14.06 -35.75 0.17
CA MET A 133 14.78 -36.44 1.23
C MET A 133 15.81 -35.55 1.88
N TRP A 134 16.06 -35.78 3.17
CA TRP A 134 17.06 -35.05 3.94
C TRP A 134 17.98 -36.03 4.66
N ALA A 135 19.27 -35.71 4.72
CA ALA A 135 20.25 -36.44 5.51
C ALA A 135 20.44 -35.77 6.88
N THR A 136 20.57 -36.58 7.93
CA THR A 136 21.02 -36.12 9.25
C THR A 136 22.55 -35.97 9.25
N PRO A 137 23.12 -34.80 9.58
CA PRO A 137 24.57 -34.66 9.70
C PRO A 137 25.10 -35.53 10.85
N VAL A 138 26.02 -36.44 10.54
CA VAL A 138 26.76 -37.18 11.58
C VAL A 138 27.69 -36.22 12.33
N SER A 139 27.34 -35.93 13.60
CA SER A 139 28.20 -35.20 14.52
C SER A 139 29.38 -36.09 14.93
N ASN A 140 30.53 -35.94 14.27
CA ASN A 140 31.77 -36.54 14.76
C ASN A 140 32.30 -35.72 15.95
N VAL A 141 31.95 -36.18 17.16
CA VAL A 141 32.63 -35.81 18.40
C VAL A 141 33.99 -36.53 18.41
N GLY A 142 35.08 -35.78 18.23
CA GLY A 142 36.43 -36.31 18.29
C GLY A 142 37.51 -35.24 18.24
N LEU A 143 37.87 -34.72 19.43
CA LEU A 143 39.02 -33.86 19.65
C LEU A 143 40.33 -34.48 19.13
N ALA A 144 41.04 -33.79 18.25
CA ALA A 144 42.49 -33.93 18.10
C ALA A 144 43.10 -32.60 17.62
N ARG A 145 43.85 -31.95 18.51
CA ARG A 145 44.73 -30.83 18.16
C ARG A 145 45.93 -31.39 17.40
N THR A 146 46.05 -31.05 16.12
CA THR A 146 47.33 -31.05 15.41
C THR A 146 47.50 -29.74 14.69
N SER A 147 48.48 -28.97 15.15
CA SER A 147 49.06 -27.84 14.44
C SER A 147 49.67 -28.34 13.13
N THR A 148 49.01 -28.04 12.02
CA THR A 148 49.63 -28.05 10.69
C THR A 148 49.29 -26.74 10.01
N ARG A 149 50.34 -25.94 9.82
CA ARG A 149 50.43 -24.73 9.00
C ARG A 149 49.71 -24.93 7.65
N PRO A 150 48.70 -24.12 7.28
CA PRO A 150 47.95 -24.33 6.04
C PRO A 150 48.73 -23.79 4.84
N THR A 151 48.77 -24.62 3.80
CA THR A 151 49.14 -24.27 2.43
C THR A 151 47.91 -23.76 1.69
N GLY A 152 47.87 -22.46 1.39
CA GLY A 152 47.23 -21.83 0.21
C GLY A 152 45.82 -22.28 -0.23
N GLY A 153 44.82 -22.22 0.66
CA GLY A 153 43.40 -22.22 0.26
C GLY A 153 42.81 -20.80 0.24
N ILE A 154 41.78 -20.56 -0.59
CA ILE A 154 40.97 -19.34 -0.55
C ILE A 154 40.11 -19.40 0.71
N HIS A 155 40.51 -18.68 1.75
CA HIS A 155 39.72 -18.48 2.98
C HIS A 155 38.72 -17.33 2.76
N GLY A 156 37.57 -17.39 3.43
CA GLY A 156 36.51 -16.36 3.32
C GLY A 156 35.52 -16.62 2.19
N THR A 157 35.13 -17.89 2.04
CA THR A 157 34.02 -18.32 1.17
C THR A 157 32.86 -18.83 2.04
N CYS A 158 31.67 -19.07 1.48
CA CYS A 158 30.59 -19.69 2.24
C CYS A 158 30.93 -21.09 2.81
N SER A 159 31.79 -21.85 2.13
CA SER A 159 32.24 -23.17 2.59
C SER A 159 33.35 -23.11 3.65
N ASP A 160 34.09 -22.01 3.71
CA ASP A 160 35.16 -21.77 4.68
C ASP A 160 35.17 -20.30 5.11
N PRO A 161 34.16 -19.86 5.88
CA PRO A 161 34.01 -18.46 6.25
C PRO A 161 35.00 -18.09 7.36
N ILE A 162 35.50 -16.86 7.34
CA ILE A 162 36.43 -16.36 8.35
C ILE A 162 35.64 -16.08 9.63
N ALA A 163 35.97 -16.76 10.74
CA ALA A 163 35.34 -16.49 12.02
C ALA A 163 35.72 -15.10 12.54
N ILE A 164 34.73 -14.31 12.93
CA ILE A 164 34.92 -12.99 13.56
C ILE A 164 34.08 -12.90 14.82
N GLU A 165 34.62 -12.26 15.85
CA GLU A 165 33.88 -11.95 17.08
C GLU A 165 33.47 -10.48 17.09
N VAL A 166 32.39 -10.16 17.80
CA VAL A 166 31.96 -8.77 17.89
C VAL A 166 32.94 -7.94 18.74
N GLY A 167 33.15 -6.68 18.36
CA GLY A 167 34.16 -5.80 18.94
C GLY A 167 35.55 -5.97 18.34
N GLN A 168 35.73 -6.91 17.40
CA GLN A 168 36.95 -7.04 16.63
C GLN A 168 36.95 -6.09 15.41
N THR A 169 38.14 -5.59 15.11
CA THR A 169 38.45 -4.92 13.86
C THR A 169 39.43 -5.81 13.09
N VAL A 170 39.09 -6.13 11.84
CA VAL A 170 39.83 -7.07 11.00
C VAL A 170 40.27 -6.38 9.71
N GLN A 171 41.50 -6.64 9.29
CA GLN A 171 42.04 -6.19 8.01
C GLN A 171 41.95 -7.34 7.01
N GLY A 172 41.45 -7.07 5.81
CA GLY A 172 41.24 -8.06 4.76
C GLY A 172 41.53 -7.54 3.36
N ASP A 173 41.49 -8.43 2.37
CA ASP A 173 41.75 -8.12 0.95
C ASP A 173 40.77 -8.91 0.08
N THR A 174 39.85 -8.20 -0.61
CA THR A 174 38.84 -8.84 -1.47
C THR A 174 39.47 -9.48 -2.69
N ARG A 175 40.68 -9.07 -3.13
CA ARG A 175 41.39 -9.70 -4.25
C ARG A 175 41.75 -11.17 -3.99
N ARG A 176 41.65 -11.62 -2.74
CA ARG A 176 41.89 -13.01 -2.32
C ARG A 176 40.58 -13.79 -2.12
N GLY A 177 39.44 -13.19 -2.41
CA GLY A 177 38.09 -13.73 -2.25
C GLY A 177 37.58 -14.53 -3.46
N SER A 178 36.37 -15.08 -3.35
CA SER A 178 35.62 -15.66 -4.48
C SER A 178 34.77 -14.60 -5.17
N ALA A 179 34.20 -14.83 -6.35
CA ALA A 179 33.29 -13.88 -7.04
C ALA A 179 31.92 -14.54 -7.32
N ASN A 180 31.36 -15.14 -6.28
CA ASN A 180 30.20 -16.03 -6.35
C ASN A 180 28.96 -15.48 -5.63
N LEU A 181 29.12 -14.45 -4.81
CA LEU A 181 28.02 -13.79 -4.11
C LEU A 181 27.65 -12.47 -4.80
N ARG A 182 26.41 -12.04 -4.61
CA ARG A 182 25.91 -10.75 -5.08
C ARG A 182 24.85 -10.26 -4.12
N GLY A 183 25.14 -9.17 -3.43
CA GLY A 183 24.16 -8.46 -2.60
C GLY A 183 23.19 -7.63 -3.44
N SER A 184 22.08 -7.19 -2.86
CA SER A 184 21.07 -6.38 -3.57
C SER A 184 21.58 -4.98 -3.96
N CYS A 185 22.57 -4.47 -3.23
CA CYS A 185 23.19 -3.16 -3.39
C CYS A 185 24.52 -3.19 -4.15
N ALA A 186 25.11 -4.37 -4.39
CA ALA A 186 26.37 -4.52 -5.10
C ALA A 186 26.14 -5.04 -6.52
N ALA A 187 26.57 -4.27 -7.54
CA ALA A 187 26.40 -4.64 -8.95
C ALA A 187 27.73 -5.01 -9.61
N GLY A 188 27.95 -6.29 -9.93
CA GLY A 188 29.11 -6.71 -10.74
C GLY A 188 29.66 -8.09 -10.38
N PRO A 189 30.79 -8.51 -11.00
CA PRO A 189 31.49 -9.75 -10.66
C PRO A 189 32.74 -9.52 -9.77
N ALA A 190 32.74 -8.48 -8.92
CA ALA A 190 33.81 -8.24 -7.96
C ALA A 190 33.98 -9.46 -7.02
N PRO A 191 35.21 -9.69 -6.52
CA PRO A 191 35.43 -10.73 -5.54
C PRO A 191 35.00 -10.31 -4.13
N GLU A 192 34.35 -11.22 -3.41
CA GLU A 192 33.87 -11.10 -2.04
C GLU A 192 34.69 -11.89 -1.02
N GLN A 193 34.67 -11.43 0.24
CA GLN A 193 35.18 -12.12 1.41
C GLN A 193 34.07 -12.33 2.43
N VAL A 194 33.90 -13.58 2.88
CA VAL A 194 32.83 -14.01 3.78
C VAL A 194 33.35 -14.22 5.21
N TYR A 195 32.71 -13.54 6.15
CA TYR A 195 32.91 -13.70 7.59
C TYR A 195 31.72 -14.38 8.23
N ARG A 196 31.95 -15.15 9.30
CA ARG A 196 30.90 -15.75 10.13
C ARG A 196 30.97 -15.20 11.55
N VAL A 197 29.84 -14.70 12.03
CA VAL A 197 29.64 -14.24 13.40
C VAL A 197 28.54 -15.06 14.08
N GLN A 198 28.74 -15.39 15.36
CA GLN A 198 27.74 -16.05 16.20
C GLN A 198 27.18 -15.05 17.20
N LEU A 199 25.85 -14.97 17.29
CA LEU A 199 25.13 -14.13 18.24
C LEU A 199 24.36 -15.02 19.21
N ASP A 200 24.56 -14.85 20.52
CA ASP A 200 23.94 -15.69 21.55
C ASP A 200 22.63 -15.10 22.11
N GLN A 201 22.34 -13.84 21.78
CA GLN A 201 21.15 -13.10 22.22
C GLN A 201 20.72 -12.09 21.15
N LEU A 202 19.49 -11.57 21.26
CA LEU A 202 18.99 -10.50 20.39
C LEU A 202 19.97 -9.32 20.43
N THR A 203 20.44 -8.89 19.27
CA THR A 203 21.56 -7.96 19.18
C THR A 203 21.35 -6.96 18.05
N LYS A 204 21.57 -5.68 18.33
CA LYS A 204 21.75 -4.67 17.30
C LYS A 204 23.20 -4.69 16.82
N LEU A 205 23.44 -5.17 15.60
CA LEU A 205 24.76 -5.28 14.99
C LEU A 205 24.96 -4.13 14.00
N SER A 206 26.04 -3.37 14.16
CA SER A 206 26.58 -2.45 13.15
C SER A 206 27.87 -3.06 12.59
N ALA A 207 27.93 -3.20 11.27
CA ALA A 207 29.12 -3.63 10.55
C ALA A 207 29.53 -2.51 9.59
N THR A 208 30.76 -2.03 9.75
CA THR A 208 31.32 -0.94 8.94
C THR A 208 32.56 -1.45 8.22
N ILE A 209 32.67 -1.15 6.93
CA ILE A 209 33.90 -1.31 6.17
C ILE A 209 34.51 0.04 5.82
N GLN A 210 35.83 0.11 5.80
CA GLN A 210 36.62 1.15 5.16
C GLN A 210 37.48 0.51 4.09
N THR A 211 37.41 1.02 2.87
CA THR A 211 38.01 0.41 1.68
C THR A 211 38.90 1.41 0.94
N ALA A 212 39.83 0.91 0.14
CA ALA A 212 40.60 1.73 -0.81
C ALA A 212 39.94 1.82 -2.21
N PHE A 213 38.74 1.25 -2.36
CA PHE A 213 37.98 1.04 -3.59
C PHE A 213 36.48 1.23 -3.29
N ASP A 214 35.61 1.23 -4.31
CA ASP A 214 34.16 1.24 -4.15
C ASP A 214 33.67 -0.08 -3.54
N GLY A 215 33.42 -0.05 -2.23
CA GLY A 215 33.14 -1.24 -1.42
C GLY A 215 31.65 -1.42 -1.16
N ALA A 216 31.21 -2.66 -0.97
CA ALA A 216 29.87 -2.96 -0.48
C ALA A 216 29.91 -3.97 0.67
N ILE A 217 28.95 -3.85 1.59
CA ILE A 217 28.78 -4.77 2.71
C ILE A 217 27.35 -5.25 2.79
N TYR A 218 27.17 -6.55 3.03
CA TYR A 218 25.85 -7.15 3.25
C TYR A 218 25.87 -8.28 4.28
N ILE A 219 24.73 -8.47 4.95
CA ILE A 219 24.53 -9.48 6.01
C ILE A 219 23.56 -10.54 5.51
N HIS A 220 23.92 -11.82 5.64
CA HIS A 220 23.04 -12.96 5.37
C HIS A 220 22.76 -13.78 6.63
N GLN A 221 21.55 -14.32 6.74
CA GLN A 221 21.22 -15.42 7.66
C GLN A 221 21.79 -16.77 7.17
N GLU A 222 21.81 -16.98 5.85
CA GLU A 222 22.37 -18.19 5.22
C GLU A 222 23.36 -17.79 4.13
N CYS A 223 24.58 -18.28 4.20
CA CYS A 223 25.59 -17.87 3.23
C CYS A 223 25.23 -18.31 1.80
N GLY A 224 25.11 -17.34 0.89
CA GLY A 224 24.78 -17.58 -0.53
C GLY A 224 23.28 -17.66 -0.85
N GLY A 225 22.41 -17.62 0.16
CA GLY A 225 20.97 -17.54 -0.06
C GLY A 225 20.55 -16.12 -0.43
N ARG A 226 20.18 -15.86 -1.69
CA ARG A 226 19.73 -14.50 -2.10
C ARG A 226 18.52 -13.98 -1.31
N GLN A 227 17.66 -14.87 -0.83
CA GLN A 227 16.49 -14.49 -0.02
C GLN A 227 16.81 -14.33 1.47
N SER A 228 18.03 -14.64 1.90
CA SER A 228 18.45 -14.55 3.30
C SER A 228 19.20 -13.26 3.61
N GLU A 229 19.30 -12.33 2.65
CA GLU A 229 19.94 -11.04 2.86
C GLU A 229 19.09 -10.20 3.83
N VAL A 230 19.71 -9.73 4.90
CA VAL A 230 19.07 -8.96 5.97
C VAL A 230 19.23 -7.47 5.74
N ALA A 231 20.44 -7.06 5.37
CA ALA A 231 20.81 -5.68 5.11
C ALA A 231 21.95 -5.63 4.10
N CYS A 232 21.94 -4.61 3.25
CA CYS A 232 22.97 -4.33 2.26
C CYS A 232 23.21 -2.82 2.22
N ASN A 233 24.47 -2.42 2.10
CA ASN A 233 24.84 -1.05 1.78
C ASN A 233 26.14 -1.00 0.97
N ASP A 234 26.15 -0.22 -0.11
CA ASP A 234 27.32 0.13 -0.90
C ASP A 234 27.95 1.45 -0.39
N ASP A 235 27.15 2.47 -0.10
CA ASP A 235 27.66 3.81 0.22
C ASP A 235 27.20 4.39 1.58
N ALA A 236 28.13 4.70 2.48
CA ALA A 236 27.87 5.49 3.70
C ALA A 236 29.12 6.16 4.31
N PRO A 237 29.43 7.46 4.07
CA PRO A 237 28.72 8.43 3.22
C PRO A 237 29.35 8.59 1.82
N ASN A 238 30.31 7.75 1.45
CA ASN A 238 31.05 7.81 0.19
C ASN A 238 31.48 6.39 -0.25
N PRO A 239 31.93 6.20 -1.50
CA PRO A 239 32.32 4.89 -2.05
C PRO A 239 33.36 4.09 -1.27
N THR A 240 34.15 4.77 -0.43
CA THR A 240 35.22 4.14 0.35
C THR A 240 34.81 3.73 1.77
N ARG A 241 33.52 3.87 2.11
CA ARG A 241 32.97 3.46 3.40
C ARG A 241 31.54 3.00 3.24
N SER A 242 31.25 1.80 3.73
CA SER A 242 29.90 1.23 3.74
C SER A 242 29.55 0.78 5.16
N GLU A 243 28.30 0.94 5.55
CA GLU A 243 27.82 0.59 6.89
C GLU A 243 26.42 0.01 6.82
N VAL A 244 26.22 -1.12 7.49
CA VAL A 244 24.91 -1.75 7.71
C VAL A 244 24.64 -1.85 9.19
N GLU A 245 23.40 -1.57 9.57
CA GLU A 245 22.90 -1.72 10.92
C GLU A 245 21.63 -2.56 10.87
N ALA A 246 21.56 -3.62 11.69
CA ALA A 246 20.39 -4.50 11.75
C ALA A 246 20.20 -5.06 13.17
N THR A 247 18.94 -5.23 13.58
CA THR A 247 18.63 -6.04 14.75
C THR A 247 18.52 -7.51 14.34
N LEU A 248 19.32 -8.35 14.96
CA LEU A 248 19.49 -9.76 14.63
C LEU A 248 19.13 -10.63 15.83
N GLN A 249 18.30 -11.65 15.59
CA GLN A 249 17.97 -12.69 16.56
C GLN A 249 19.21 -13.51 16.94
N PRO A 250 19.19 -14.29 18.04
CA PRO A 250 20.27 -15.24 18.33
C PRO A 250 20.45 -16.22 17.17
N GLY A 251 21.68 -16.41 16.71
CA GLY A 251 21.95 -17.24 15.54
C GLY A 251 23.32 -16.98 14.91
N THR A 252 23.59 -17.73 13.85
CA THR A 252 24.78 -17.54 13.02
C THR A 252 24.44 -16.60 11.87
N TYR A 253 25.30 -15.62 11.61
CA TYR A 253 25.17 -14.69 10.49
C TYR A 253 26.47 -14.63 9.69
N PHE A 254 26.33 -14.26 8.42
CA PHE A 254 27.43 -14.11 7.49
C PHE A 254 27.54 -12.66 7.04
N ILE A 255 28.70 -12.05 7.25
CA ILE A 255 28.99 -10.69 6.80
C ILE A 255 29.87 -10.81 5.56
N VAL A 256 29.43 -10.22 4.46
CA VAL A 256 30.12 -10.28 3.19
C VAL A 256 30.65 -8.89 2.87
N VAL A 257 31.96 -8.82 2.61
CA VAL A 257 32.64 -7.61 2.12
C VAL A 257 32.97 -7.83 0.66
N ASP A 258 32.48 -6.94 -0.20
CA ASP A 258 32.50 -7.07 -1.64
C ASP A 258 32.93 -5.73 -2.29
N GLY A 259 33.11 -5.74 -3.62
CA GLY A 259 33.33 -4.52 -4.40
C GLY A 259 32.16 -4.19 -5.32
N TYR A 260 32.02 -2.92 -5.66
CA TYR A 260 31.09 -2.49 -6.70
C TYR A 260 31.73 -2.67 -8.09
N GLY A 261 30.98 -3.18 -9.07
CA GLY A 261 31.48 -3.45 -10.41
C GLY A 261 32.52 -4.57 -10.42
N GLU A 262 33.75 -4.25 -10.83
CA GLU A 262 34.91 -5.15 -10.84
C GLU A 262 35.98 -4.72 -9.82
N GLU A 263 35.66 -3.77 -8.94
CA GLU A 263 36.63 -3.20 -8.02
C GLU A 263 36.97 -4.15 -6.86
N ALA A 264 38.24 -4.13 -6.43
CA ALA A 264 38.73 -4.98 -5.35
C ALA A 264 39.99 -4.40 -4.71
N GLY A 265 40.21 -4.68 -3.43
CA GLY A 265 41.38 -4.18 -2.71
C GLY A 265 41.38 -4.53 -1.22
N GLU A 266 42.29 -3.88 -0.51
CA GLU A 266 42.39 -4.00 0.95
C GLU A 266 41.26 -3.21 1.63
N TYR A 267 40.82 -3.72 2.78
CA TYR A 267 39.76 -3.12 3.59
C TYR A 267 39.95 -3.38 5.09
N GLU A 268 39.29 -2.57 5.90
CA GLU A 268 39.14 -2.73 7.34
C GLU A 268 37.66 -2.93 7.67
N LEU A 269 37.32 -4.07 8.28
CA LEU A 269 35.98 -4.40 8.75
C LEU A 269 35.92 -4.23 10.28
N THR A 270 34.94 -3.47 10.77
CA THR A 270 34.68 -3.30 12.20
C THR A 270 33.25 -3.75 12.53
N LEU A 271 33.10 -4.61 13.54
CA LEU A 271 31.82 -5.06 14.06
C LEU A 271 31.58 -4.46 15.45
N VAL A 272 30.46 -3.76 15.61
CA VAL A 272 29.98 -3.25 16.90
C VAL A 272 28.62 -3.86 17.19
N SER A 273 28.45 -4.48 18.37
CA SER A 273 27.14 -4.96 18.84
C SER A 273 26.69 -4.20 20.06
N THR A 274 25.38 -3.98 20.12
CA THR A 274 24.67 -3.66 21.36
C THR A 274 23.69 -4.79 21.65
N PRO A 275 23.91 -5.60 22.72
CA PRO A 275 22.91 -6.55 23.18
C PRO A 275 21.59 -5.87 23.51
N LEU A 276 20.48 -6.47 23.07
CA LEU A 276 19.14 -5.99 23.33
C LEU A 276 18.44 -6.88 24.36
N ARG A 277 17.35 -6.36 24.93
CA ARG A 277 16.52 -7.12 25.85
C ARG A 277 15.76 -8.21 25.10
N ALA A 278 15.38 -9.29 25.78
CA ALA A 278 14.51 -10.28 25.15
C ALA A 278 13.14 -9.67 24.82
N VAL A 279 12.55 -10.04 23.68
CA VAL A 279 11.26 -9.52 23.22
C VAL A 279 10.17 -9.67 24.28
N GLY A 280 10.10 -10.84 24.94
CA GLY A 280 9.13 -11.09 26.01
C GLY A 280 9.23 -10.10 27.18
N GLU A 281 10.42 -9.59 27.50
CA GLU A 281 10.58 -8.56 28.53
C GLU A 281 10.08 -7.19 28.06
N VAL A 282 10.34 -6.84 26.80
CA VAL A 282 9.82 -5.60 26.18
C VAL A 282 8.30 -5.62 26.17
N CYS A 283 7.71 -6.76 25.82
CA CYS A 283 6.26 -6.99 25.84
C CYS A 283 5.65 -6.92 27.24
N ALA A 284 6.32 -7.47 28.26
CA ALA A 284 5.87 -7.40 29.65
C ALA A 284 5.86 -5.96 30.20
N ASP A 285 6.82 -5.14 29.78
CA ASP A 285 6.95 -3.73 30.17
C ASP A 285 6.13 -2.77 29.31
N ALA A 286 5.41 -3.26 28.29
CA ALA A 286 4.68 -2.43 27.34
C ALA A 286 3.70 -1.49 28.07
N GLN A 287 3.84 -0.20 27.78
CA GLN A 287 2.99 0.83 28.38
C GLN A 287 1.52 0.60 27.98
N ARG A 288 0.60 0.79 28.91
CA ARG A 288 -0.84 0.69 28.62
C ARG A 288 -1.30 1.88 27.76
N LEU A 289 -1.89 1.60 26.61
CA LEU A 289 -2.62 2.56 25.79
C LEU A 289 -4.06 2.64 26.28
N VAL A 290 -4.39 3.71 27.01
CA VAL A 290 -5.73 3.90 27.58
C VAL A 290 -6.64 4.56 26.54
N PRO A 291 -7.77 3.94 26.16
CA PRO A 291 -8.69 4.55 25.21
C PRO A 291 -9.13 5.96 25.62
N GLY A 292 -9.16 6.88 24.65
CA GLY A 292 -9.50 8.29 24.85
C GLY A 292 -8.35 9.15 25.38
N LYS A 293 -7.16 8.59 25.63
CA LYS A 293 -5.98 9.35 26.07
C LYS A 293 -4.86 9.20 25.04
N PRO A 294 -4.48 10.26 24.31
CA PRO A 294 -3.34 10.20 23.41
C PRO A 294 -2.05 9.98 24.20
N VAL A 295 -1.15 9.18 23.63
CA VAL A 295 0.20 8.96 24.13
C VAL A 295 1.17 9.46 23.08
N SER A 296 2.13 10.28 23.49
CA SER A 296 3.20 10.76 22.62
C SER A 296 4.54 10.17 23.04
N GLY A 297 5.42 9.96 22.06
CA GLY A 297 6.74 9.38 22.29
C GLY A 297 7.69 9.63 21.12
N THR A 298 8.81 8.91 21.13
CA THR A 298 9.73 8.88 20.01
C THR A 298 10.30 7.49 19.78
N THR A 299 10.46 7.13 18.52
CA THR A 299 11.16 5.91 18.08
C THR A 299 12.67 6.10 18.04
N ARG A 300 13.19 7.35 17.99
CA ARG A 300 14.64 7.64 17.94
C ARG A 300 15.40 6.96 19.07
N GLY A 301 16.49 6.27 18.70
CA GLY A 301 17.37 5.58 19.64
C GLY A 301 16.78 4.32 20.27
N SER A 302 15.58 3.90 19.86
CA SER A 302 15.05 2.58 20.19
C SER A 302 15.67 1.55 19.24
N ALA A 303 15.47 0.27 19.51
CA ALA A 303 15.84 -0.77 18.54
C ALA A 303 14.61 -1.19 17.73
N ASP A 304 14.86 -1.80 16.58
CA ASP A 304 13.88 -2.57 15.81
C ASP A 304 13.73 -3.94 16.47
N TYR A 305 12.72 -4.11 17.34
CA TYR A 305 12.34 -5.36 17.99
C TYR A 305 11.28 -6.14 17.19
N PHE A 306 10.44 -5.47 16.41
CA PHE A 306 9.21 -6.04 15.84
C PHE A 306 9.03 -5.63 14.38
N GLN A 307 8.62 -6.57 13.53
CA GLN A 307 8.46 -6.34 12.09
C GLN A 307 7.02 -6.54 11.66
N ALA A 308 6.43 -5.59 10.93
CA ALA A 308 5.03 -5.64 10.52
C ALA A 308 4.79 -6.47 9.24
N SER A 309 3.53 -6.77 8.91
CA SER A 309 3.19 -7.42 7.63
C SER A 309 3.13 -6.44 6.45
N CYS A 310 3.08 -5.14 6.71
CA CYS A 310 3.08 -4.06 5.70
C CYS A 310 4.39 -3.25 5.73
N ALA A 311 4.48 -2.17 4.95
CA ALA A 311 5.68 -1.29 4.88
C ALA A 311 7.03 -2.03 4.73
N GLY A 312 7.08 -3.10 3.92
CA GLY A 312 8.32 -3.86 3.74
C GLY A 312 8.88 -4.50 5.02
N GLY A 313 8.03 -4.72 6.03
CA GLY A 313 8.41 -5.26 7.32
C GLY A 313 8.63 -4.22 8.42
N SER A 314 8.42 -2.93 8.15
CA SER A 314 8.62 -1.83 9.12
C SER A 314 9.95 -1.96 9.87
N ARG A 315 11.07 -2.10 9.15
CA ARG A 315 12.38 -2.43 9.75
C ARG A 315 13.06 -1.23 10.44
N SER A 316 12.29 -0.40 11.13
CA SER A 316 12.77 0.80 11.82
C SER A 316 12.72 0.60 13.34
N SER A 317 13.13 1.62 14.08
CA SER A 317 13.00 1.60 15.52
C SER A 317 11.53 1.65 15.92
N ASP A 318 11.11 0.77 16.82
CA ASP A 318 9.69 0.62 17.16
C ASP A 318 9.38 0.92 18.63
N ARG A 319 8.08 1.00 18.92
CA ARG A 319 7.51 1.07 20.26
C ARG A 319 6.23 0.25 20.33
N VAL A 320 6.08 -0.51 21.42
CA VAL A 320 4.90 -1.33 21.68
C VAL A 320 4.07 -0.81 22.85
N TYR A 321 2.76 -0.87 22.70
CA TYR A 321 1.77 -0.54 23.70
C TYR A 321 0.80 -1.69 23.91
N ARG A 322 0.26 -1.78 25.13
CA ARG A 322 -0.76 -2.77 25.50
C ARG A 322 -2.14 -2.14 25.57
N LEU A 323 -3.08 -2.67 24.81
CA LEU A 323 -4.46 -2.21 24.70
C LEU A 323 -5.40 -3.30 25.21
N GLU A 324 -6.30 -2.95 26.12
CA GLU A 324 -7.30 -3.88 26.65
C GLU A 324 -8.69 -3.49 26.13
N LEU A 325 -9.34 -4.43 25.44
CA LEU A 325 -10.74 -4.32 25.06
C LEU A 325 -11.60 -5.09 26.07
N PRO A 326 -12.38 -4.42 26.94
CA PRO A 326 -13.15 -5.09 27.99
C PRO A 326 -14.35 -5.90 27.45
N ARG A 327 -14.73 -5.65 26.20
CA ARG A 327 -15.83 -6.30 25.47
C ARG A 327 -15.63 -6.08 23.97
N ARG A 328 -16.33 -6.85 23.15
CA ARG A 328 -16.40 -6.59 21.71
C ARG A 328 -16.83 -5.15 21.45
N SER A 329 -16.00 -4.41 20.72
CA SER A 329 -16.14 -2.96 20.55
C SER A 329 -15.66 -2.52 19.18
N ARG A 330 -16.18 -1.39 18.69
CA ARG A 330 -15.53 -0.65 17.61
C ARG A 330 -14.26 -0.04 18.16
N LEU A 331 -13.16 -0.25 17.46
CA LEU A 331 -11.85 0.29 17.77
C LEU A 331 -11.42 1.23 16.66
N ARG A 332 -10.84 2.35 17.06
CA ARG A 332 -10.14 3.26 16.17
C ARG A 332 -8.81 3.64 16.78
N ILE A 333 -7.71 3.40 16.08
CA ILE A 333 -6.37 3.81 16.50
C ILE A 333 -5.84 4.78 15.46
N ARG A 334 -5.50 5.99 15.91
CA ARG A 334 -4.82 6.99 15.07
C ARG A 334 -3.39 7.14 15.50
N GLN A 335 -2.49 7.10 14.52
CA GLN A 335 -1.12 7.52 14.65
C GLN A 335 -0.90 8.82 13.88
N GLN A 336 -0.09 9.70 14.44
CA GLN A 336 0.54 10.81 13.75
C GLN A 336 2.04 10.80 14.02
N THR A 337 2.86 10.94 12.98
CA THR A 337 4.34 10.92 13.04
C THR A 337 4.96 12.16 12.38
N ASP A 338 6.19 12.49 12.77
CA ASP A 338 7.03 13.49 12.08
C ASP A 338 7.92 12.88 10.97
N HIS A 339 7.74 11.59 10.67
CA HIS A 339 8.43 10.77 9.69
C HIS A 339 7.42 9.83 9.00
N ASP A 340 7.88 9.07 8.01
CA ASP A 340 7.09 8.05 7.34
C ASP A 340 6.87 6.86 8.30
N GLY A 341 5.64 6.73 8.81
CA GLY A 341 5.31 5.87 9.93
C GLY A 341 4.57 4.59 9.53
N SER A 342 4.49 3.63 10.45
CA SER A 342 3.58 2.49 10.30
C SER A 342 2.97 2.08 11.63
N LEU A 343 1.74 1.58 11.58
CA LEU A 343 0.91 1.22 12.72
C LEU A 343 0.33 -0.17 12.52
N TYR A 344 0.54 -1.06 13.47
CA TYR A 344 -0.01 -2.41 13.41
C TYR A 344 -0.45 -2.92 14.79
N MET A 345 -1.29 -3.95 14.79
CA MET A 345 -1.86 -4.51 16.00
C MET A 345 -1.83 -6.04 16.00
N ARG A 346 -1.42 -6.63 17.13
CA ARG A 346 -1.32 -8.09 17.33
C ARG A 346 -2.16 -8.57 18.51
N ARG A 347 -2.52 -9.86 18.50
CA ARG A 347 -3.14 -10.53 19.66
C ARG A 347 -2.12 -10.99 20.70
N ALA A 348 -0.91 -11.33 20.27
CA ALA A 348 0.23 -11.65 21.13
C ALA A 348 1.44 -10.81 20.71
N CYS A 349 2.16 -10.28 21.69
CA CYS A 349 3.22 -9.30 21.42
C CYS A 349 4.43 -9.90 20.71
N ASP A 350 4.86 -11.08 21.15
CA ASP A 350 6.06 -11.80 20.71
C ASP A 350 5.80 -12.81 19.58
N ASP A 351 4.54 -12.96 19.15
CA ASP A 351 4.16 -13.82 18.04
C ASP A 351 3.78 -12.98 16.81
N PRO A 352 4.66 -12.85 15.80
CA PRO A 352 4.37 -12.09 14.59
C PRO A 352 3.21 -12.70 13.76
N SER A 353 2.91 -13.99 13.92
CA SER A 353 1.78 -14.63 13.21
C SER A 353 0.42 -14.21 13.79
N SER A 354 0.41 -13.57 14.96
CA SER A 354 -0.80 -13.08 15.62
C SER A 354 -1.21 -11.67 15.20
N GLU A 355 -0.56 -11.11 14.18
CA GLU A 355 -0.91 -9.82 13.61
C GLU A 355 -2.32 -9.83 13.01
N VAL A 356 -3.09 -8.82 13.40
CA VAL A 356 -4.51 -8.70 13.05
C VAL A 356 -4.69 -7.72 11.91
N ILE A 357 -3.92 -6.64 11.92
CA ILE A 357 -4.03 -5.55 10.95
C ILE A 357 -2.75 -4.71 10.96
N CYS A 358 -2.39 -4.21 9.79
CA CYS A 358 -1.28 -3.30 9.55
C CYS A 358 -1.75 -2.18 8.63
N ASN A 359 -1.35 -0.95 8.94
CA ASN A 359 -1.54 0.22 8.09
C ASN A 359 -0.31 1.11 8.19
N ASP A 360 0.32 1.36 7.05
CA ASP A 360 1.44 2.28 6.91
C ASP A 360 0.93 3.71 6.68
N ASP A 361 0.08 3.88 5.68
CA ASP A 361 -0.38 5.20 5.27
C ASP A 361 -1.91 5.36 5.40
N PHE A 362 -2.30 6.55 5.86
CA PHE A 362 -3.67 7.03 5.84
C PHE A 362 -3.69 8.50 5.41
N ARG A 363 -4.08 8.74 4.15
CA ARG A 363 -4.11 10.05 3.44
C ARG A 363 -2.73 10.63 3.12
N ASP A 364 -1.74 10.44 3.98
CA ASP A 364 -0.35 10.81 3.79
C ASP A 364 0.57 9.86 4.58
N GLN A 365 1.88 10.01 4.38
CA GLN A 365 2.94 9.19 5.02
C GLN A 365 3.09 9.41 6.53
N ARG A 366 2.42 10.42 7.09
CA ARG A 366 2.59 10.86 8.49
C ARG A 366 1.42 10.47 9.37
N HIS A 367 0.43 9.80 8.83
CA HIS A 367 -0.75 9.37 9.56
C HIS A 367 -1.06 7.93 9.20
N ALA A 368 -1.40 7.14 10.20
CA ALA A 368 -1.91 5.79 10.02
C ALA A 368 -3.21 5.62 10.83
N LEU A 369 -4.12 4.80 10.31
CA LEU A 369 -5.44 4.58 10.87
C LEU A 369 -5.80 3.09 10.85
N ILE A 370 -6.05 2.54 12.04
CA ILE A 370 -6.69 1.24 12.19
C ILE A 370 -8.14 1.48 12.64
N THR A 371 -9.09 0.90 11.92
CA THR A 371 -10.51 0.88 12.30
C THR A 371 -11.10 -0.51 12.11
N GLY A 372 -12.02 -0.91 12.98
CA GLY A 372 -12.69 -2.20 12.88
C GLY A 372 -13.43 -2.59 14.15
N VAL A 373 -14.08 -3.75 14.12
CA VAL A 373 -14.76 -4.32 15.30
C VAL A 373 -13.94 -5.50 15.80
N TYR A 374 -13.50 -5.44 17.06
CA TYR A 374 -12.64 -6.47 17.65
C TYR A 374 -13.25 -7.01 18.92
N ASP A 375 -13.02 -8.30 19.16
CA ASP A 375 -13.49 -9.00 20.35
C ASP A 375 -12.84 -8.49 21.63
N ALA A 376 -13.41 -8.89 22.78
CA ALA A 376 -12.81 -8.64 24.07
C ALA A 376 -11.45 -9.35 24.16
N GLY A 377 -10.44 -8.68 24.70
CA GLY A 377 -9.11 -9.27 24.82
C GLY A 377 -8.02 -8.24 25.03
N GLU A 378 -6.81 -8.75 25.20
CA GLU A 378 -5.58 -7.96 25.22
C GLU A 378 -4.97 -7.95 23.81
N TYR A 379 -4.55 -6.77 23.38
CA TYR A 379 -3.92 -6.53 22.09
C TYR A 379 -2.66 -5.70 22.30
N TYR A 380 -1.73 -5.80 21.35
CA TYR A 380 -0.51 -5.02 21.33
C TYR A 380 -0.49 -4.14 20.10
N VAL A 381 -0.25 -2.84 20.30
CA VAL A 381 -0.24 -1.81 19.26
C VAL A 381 1.18 -1.32 19.09
N PHE A 382 1.67 -1.34 17.87
CA PHE A 382 3.04 -1.02 17.53
C PHE A 382 3.09 0.21 16.66
N THR A 383 4.02 1.11 16.95
CA THR A 383 4.34 2.26 16.12
C THR A 383 5.79 2.17 15.70
N ASP A 384 6.01 2.37 14.40
CA ASP A 384 7.24 2.03 13.72
C ASP A 384 7.44 2.98 12.52
N GLY A 385 8.53 2.82 11.78
CA GLY A 385 8.85 3.56 10.57
C GLY A 385 8.76 2.70 9.31
N PHE A 386 8.46 3.34 8.18
CA PHE A 386 8.36 2.64 6.89
C PHE A 386 9.67 1.99 6.43
N SER A 387 10.82 2.58 6.77
CA SER A 387 12.14 2.06 6.42
C SER A 387 13.16 2.29 7.55
N PRO A 388 14.33 1.64 7.55
CA PRO A 388 15.26 1.64 8.68
C PRO A 388 15.72 3.01 9.21
N SER A 389 15.63 4.06 8.39
CA SER A 389 16.01 5.43 8.77
C SER A 389 14.84 6.30 9.23
N GLN A 390 13.60 5.83 9.10
CA GLN A 390 12.39 6.59 9.43
C GLN A 390 12.11 6.50 10.93
N THR A 391 12.76 7.36 11.69
CA THR A 391 12.54 7.47 13.14
C THR A 391 12.24 8.90 13.55
N GLY A 392 11.47 9.06 14.61
CA GLY A 392 11.07 10.39 15.03
C GLY A 392 10.04 10.42 16.13
N SER A 393 9.37 11.54 16.26
CA SER A 393 8.32 11.78 17.26
C SER A 393 6.98 11.28 16.73
N TYR A 394 6.14 10.78 17.62
CA TYR A 394 4.81 10.30 17.26
C TYR A 394 3.77 10.60 18.35
N SER A 395 2.50 10.50 17.97
CA SER A 395 1.35 10.44 18.87
C SER A 395 0.42 9.32 18.43
N VAL A 396 0.05 8.43 19.35
CA VAL A 396 -0.91 7.34 19.12
C VAL A 396 -2.09 7.49 20.07
N MET A 397 -3.31 7.32 19.56
CA MET A 397 -4.54 7.37 20.36
C MET A 397 -5.49 6.26 19.92
N ALA A 398 -5.90 5.43 20.88
CA ALA A 398 -7.00 4.50 20.70
C ALA A 398 -8.32 5.12 21.19
N GLU A 399 -9.41 4.83 20.51
CA GLU A 399 -10.79 5.18 20.86
C GLU A 399 -11.66 3.92 20.79
N LEU A 400 -12.63 3.81 21.69
CA LEU A 400 -13.59 2.71 21.71
C LEU A 400 -15.02 3.25 21.65
N ALA A 401 -15.86 2.57 20.88
CA ALA A 401 -17.30 2.75 20.91
C ALA A 401 -18.03 1.40 21.06
N PRO A 402 -19.22 1.36 21.69
CA PRO A 402 -20.06 0.17 21.65
C PRO A 402 -20.35 -0.22 20.20
N GLU A 403 -20.42 -1.52 19.90
CA GLU A 403 -20.78 -2.00 18.57
C GLU A 403 -22.13 -1.48 18.08
N ALA A 404 -23.10 -1.38 18.98
CA ALA A 404 -24.42 -0.84 18.69
C ALA A 404 -24.46 0.69 18.53
N GLY A 405 -23.36 1.42 18.79
CA GLY A 405 -23.35 2.88 18.72
C GLY A 405 -24.18 3.56 19.82
N GLY A 406 -24.84 4.68 19.48
CA GLY A 406 -25.77 5.39 20.36
C GLY A 406 -25.23 6.68 21.00
N ARG A 407 -24.05 7.17 20.59
CA ARG A 407 -23.37 8.30 21.27
C ARG A 407 -22.73 9.32 20.33
N ALA A 408 -23.02 9.25 19.03
CA ALA A 408 -22.50 10.23 18.08
C ALA A 408 -23.27 11.57 18.15
N THR A 409 -22.65 12.62 17.63
CA THR A 409 -23.37 13.85 17.29
C THR A 409 -24.17 13.59 16.02
N GLY A 410 -25.44 13.98 15.99
CA GLY A 410 -26.30 13.63 14.85
C GLY A 410 -26.75 12.18 14.85
N GLU A 411 -26.72 11.52 16.01
CA GLU A 411 -27.12 10.12 16.20
C GLU A 411 -28.48 9.74 15.64
N SER A 412 -29.40 10.70 15.51
CA SER A 412 -30.71 10.42 14.94
C SER A 412 -31.44 11.68 14.56
N CYS A 413 -32.57 11.49 13.89
CA CYS A 413 -33.52 12.56 13.58
C CYS A 413 -34.13 13.28 14.80
N ARG A 414 -34.04 12.68 16.00
CA ARG A 414 -34.45 13.35 17.25
C ARG A 414 -33.39 14.31 17.79
N ALA A 415 -32.13 14.12 17.40
CA ALA A 415 -30.98 14.87 17.89
C ALA A 415 -29.95 15.04 16.76
N THR A 416 -30.40 15.69 15.67
CA THR A 416 -29.56 15.90 14.49
C THR A 416 -28.36 16.79 14.82
N GLY A 417 -27.24 16.55 14.15
CA GLY A 417 -26.17 17.52 14.09
C GLY A 417 -26.59 18.74 13.27
N GLU A 418 -25.81 19.82 13.33
CA GLU A 418 -26.04 21.00 12.50
C GLU A 418 -24.87 21.17 11.55
N ILE A 419 -25.15 21.52 10.29
CA ILE A 419 -24.12 21.96 9.34
C ILE A 419 -24.39 23.41 8.99
N THR A 420 -23.38 24.25 9.16
CA THR A 420 -23.43 25.65 8.73
C THR A 420 -22.95 25.75 7.28
N PRO A 421 -23.79 26.21 6.33
CA PRO A 421 -23.36 26.40 4.95
C PRO A 421 -22.14 27.34 4.85
N GLY A 422 -21.21 27.01 3.94
CA GLY A 422 -19.94 27.72 3.72
C GLY A 422 -18.82 27.31 4.68
N ARG A 423 -19.06 26.42 5.63
CA ARG A 423 -18.03 25.85 6.53
C ARG A 423 -17.75 24.40 6.18
N ILE A 424 -16.50 24.01 6.45
CA ILE A 424 -16.06 22.62 6.40
C ILE A 424 -16.23 22.05 7.81
N GLU A 425 -17.16 21.13 7.97
CA GLU A 425 -17.45 20.46 9.23
C GLU A 425 -16.91 19.03 9.22
N ARG A 426 -16.47 18.52 10.37
CA ARG A 426 -16.11 17.11 10.52
C ARG A 426 -17.30 16.35 11.09
N VAL A 427 -17.76 15.35 10.37
CA VAL A 427 -18.79 14.40 10.78
C VAL A 427 -18.13 13.07 11.13
N ASP A 428 -18.67 12.30 12.07
CA ASP A 428 -18.05 11.07 12.55
C ASP A 428 -19.10 10.01 12.92
N THR A 429 -19.14 8.91 12.16
CA THR A 429 -20.07 7.78 12.37
C THR A 429 -19.52 6.75 13.36
N PHE A 430 -18.29 6.90 13.85
CA PHE A 430 -17.61 5.90 14.70
C PHE A 430 -18.44 5.46 15.91
N ALA A 431 -19.11 6.39 16.58
CA ALA A 431 -19.93 6.12 17.77
C ALA A 431 -21.43 6.05 17.48
N ALA A 432 -21.83 6.08 16.21
CA ALA A 432 -23.22 6.15 15.79
C ALA A 432 -23.91 4.78 15.76
N ALA A 433 -25.19 4.72 16.05
CA ALA A 433 -26.02 3.57 15.75
C ALA A 433 -26.34 3.52 14.25
N ASP A 434 -26.94 2.41 13.83
CA ASP A 434 -27.63 2.26 12.55
C ASP A 434 -29.10 2.60 12.81
N ASP A 435 -29.55 3.78 12.36
CA ASP A 435 -30.90 4.29 12.57
C ASP A 435 -31.58 4.80 11.28
N ALA A 436 -30.83 4.98 10.20
CA ALA A 436 -31.35 5.26 8.88
C ALA A 436 -30.72 4.39 7.78
N THR A 437 -31.21 4.56 6.56
CA THR A 437 -30.72 3.84 5.37
C THR A 437 -31.13 4.63 4.13
N GLY A 438 -30.19 4.88 3.22
CA GLY A 438 -30.44 5.56 1.95
C GLY A 438 -31.00 4.62 0.87
N SER A 439 -31.59 5.20 -0.19
CA SER A 439 -32.05 4.39 -1.33
C SER A 439 -30.93 3.69 -2.09
N CYS A 440 -29.68 4.18 -1.95
CA CYS A 440 -28.49 3.61 -2.59
C CYS A 440 -27.64 2.71 -1.67
N GLY A 441 -28.00 2.54 -0.39
CA GLY A 441 -27.28 1.70 0.57
C GLY A 441 -27.33 2.25 2.01
N GLY A 442 -26.51 1.69 2.90
CA GLY A 442 -26.41 2.11 4.30
C GLY A 442 -26.99 1.14 5.33
N ALA A 443 -27.82 0.19 4.89
CA ALA A 443 -28.53 -0.71 5.80
C ALA A 443 -27.56 -1.52 6.70
N GLY A 444 -27.73 -1.43 8.01
CA GLY A 444 -26.91 -2.16 8.97
C GLY A 444 -25.62 -1.45 9.34
N ALA A 445 -25.39 -0.24 8.85
CA ALA A 445 -24.15 0.51 9.04
C ALA A 445 -24.38 1.76 9.91
N PRO A 446 -23.35 2.24 10.61
CA PRO A 446 -23.51 3.42 11.47
C PRO A 446 -23.74 4.69 10.66
N ASP A 447 -24.74 5.49 11.06
CA ASP A 447 -25.12 6.70 10.33
C ASP A 447 -25.32 7.93 11.23
N VAL A 448 -25.13 9.11 10.65
CA VAL A 448 -25.40 10.39 11.33
C VAL A 448 -26.21 11.32 10.46
N ALA A 449 -27.23 11.93 11.06
CA ALA A 449 -28.12 12.90 10.44
C ALA A 449 -27.75 14.33 10.83
N HIS A 450 -27.55 15.19 9.83
CA HIS A 450 -27.23 16.60 9.99
C HIS A 450 -28.26 17.50 9.31
N LYS A 451 -28.81 18.44 10.07
CA LYS A 451 -29.77 19.43 9.59
C LYS A 451 -29.08 20.56 8.83
N ILE A 452 -29.69 20.92 7.71
CA ILE A 452 -29.33 22.05 6.84
C ILE A 452 -30.56 22.94 6.70
N VAL A 453 -30.42 24.23 7.01
CA VAL A 453 -31.49 25.22 6.86
C VAL A 453 -31.28 26.02 5.59
N VAL A 454 -32.28 25.99 4.71
CA VAL A 454 -32.27 26.69 3.42
C VAL A 454 -33.28 27.84 3.47
N GLY A 455 -32.80 29.08 3.48
CA GLY A 455 -33.62 30.28 3.68
C GLY A 455 -34.31 30.83 2.43
N THR A 456 -33.80 30.51 1.23
CA THR A 456 -34.34 30.92 -0.07
C THR A 456 -34.30 29.73 -1.02
N LYS A 457 -34.96 29.81 -2.19
CA LYS A 457 -34.81 28.74 -3.19
C LYS A 457 -33.35 28.73 -3.65
N SER A 458 -32.65 27.62 -3.42
CA SER A 458 -31.21 27.53 -3.66
C SER A 458 -30.84 26.28 -4.46
N ARG A 459 -29.69 26.31 -5.11
CA ARG A 459 -28.97 25.11 -5.53
C ARG A 459 -28.08 24.69 -4.36
N LEU A 460 -28.36 23.51 -3.79
CA LEU A 460 -27.63 22.97 -2.66
C LEU A 460 -26.57 22.00 -3.18
N ARG A 461 -25.30 22.29 -2.85
CA ARG A 461 -24.17 21.43 -3.14
C ARG A 461 -23.55 20.93 -1.85
N VAL A 462 -23.60 19.62 -1.63
CA VAL A 462 -22.84 18.94 -0.56
C VAL A 462 -21.59 18.37 -1.19
N SER A 463 -20.42 18.70 -0.64
CA SER A 463 -19.15 18.03 -0.92
C SER A 463 -18.77 17.23 0.31
N VAL A 464 -18.52 15.93 0.14
CA VAL A 464 -17.99 15.05 1.19
C VAL A 464 -16.63 14.56 0.73
N ARG A 465 -15.60 14.75 1.56
CA ARG A 465 -14.21 14.42 1.25
C ARG A 465 -13.51 13.80 2.46
N ASP A 466 -12.38 13.16 2.18
CA ASP A 466 -11.51 12.52 3.18
C ASP A 466 -12.24 11.50 4.04
N SER A 467 -13.17 10.74 3.46
CA SER A 467 -13.85 9.67 4.19
C SER A 467 -12.84 8.63 4.71
N GLU A 468 -12.97 8.27 5.98
CA GLU A 468 -12.24 7.17 6.64
C GLU A 468 -12.82 5.77 6.31
N PHE A 469 -13.93 5.71 5.59
CA PHE A 469 -14.66 4.47 5.31
C PHE A 469 -15.36 4.51 3.95
N HIS A 470 -15.72 3.35 3.43
CA HIS A 470 -16.68 3.24 2.32
C HIS A 470 -18.10 3.39 2.85
N GLY A 471 -18.92 4.18 2.17
CA GLY A 471 -20.28 4.45 2.64
C GLY A 471 -21.17 5.11 1.61
N TYR A 472 -22.14 5.86 2.11
CA TYR A 472 -23.12 6.59 1.33
C TYR A 472 -23.39 7.95 1.95
N ALA A 473 -23.78 8.90 1.10
CA ALA A 473 -24.34 10.17 1.52
C ALA A 473 -25.70 10.37 0.85
N TYR A 474 -26.72 10.77 1.61
CA TYR A 474 -28.06 11.01 1.06
C TYR A 474 -28.76 12.18 1.74
N LEU A 475 -29.66 12.81 0.98
CA LEU A 475 -30.35 14.04 1.39
C LEU A 475 -31.87 13.81 1.43
N ARG A 476 -32.52 14.14 2.55
CA ARG A 476 -33.97 14.04 2.74
C ARG A 476 -34.61 15.38 3.06
N ARG A 477 -35.89 15.55 2.70
CA ARG A 477 -36.71 16.72 3.08
C ARG A 477 -37.29 16.61 4.49
N ALA A 478 -37.56 15.39 4.93
CA ALA A 478 -37.99 15.09 6.29
C ALA A 478 -37.11 13.96 6.82
N CYS A 479 -36.53 14.17 7.99
CA CYS A 479 -35.49 13.29 8.53
C CYS A 479 -35.97 11.84 8.65
N ASP A 480 -37.11 11.63 9.31
CA ASP A 480 -37.72 10.32 9.58
C ASP A 480 -38.54 9.74 8.40
N ASP A 481 -38.53 10.38 7.22
CA ASP A 481 -39.27 9.91 6.04
C ASP A 481 -38.31 9.55 4.91
N ALA A 482 -38.02 8.26 4.78
CA ALA A 482 -37.18 7.73 3.69
C ALA A 482 -37.77 7.99 2.29
N GLY A 483 -39.10 8.13 2.17
CA GLY A 483 -39.75 8.49 0.90
C GLY A 483 -39.51 9.94 0.48
N SER A 484 -38.94 10.76 1.36
CA SER A 484 -38.63 12.17 1.11
C SER A 484 -37.21 12.40 0.57
N GLU A 485 -36.46 11.33 0.29
CA GLU A 485 -35.11 11.39 -0.26
C GLU A 485 -35.08 12.09 -1.63
N LEU A 486 -34.11 12.97 -1.80
CA LEU A 486 -33.91 13.77 -3.01
C LEU A 486 -32.72 13.28 -3.84
N ALA A 487 -31.70 12.77 -3.17
CA ALA A 487 -30.47 12.30 -3.79
C ALA A 487 -29.74 11.35 -2.85
N CYS A 488 -29.03 10.40 -3.44
CA CYS A 488 -28.16 9.44 -2.76
C CYS A 488 -26.94 9.21 -3.65
N THR A 489 -25.75 9.17 -3.05
CA THR A 489 -24.49 8.95 -3.77
C THR A 489 -23.56 8.05 -2.95
N PRO A 490 -22.80 7.15 -3.58
CA PRO A 490 -21.75 6.41 -2.88
C PRO A 490 -20.66 7.37 -2.37
N LEU A 491 -20.10 7.02 -1.21
CA LEU A 491 -18.98 7.66 -0.55
C LEU A 491 -17.76 6.71 -0.59
N PRO A 492 -16.92 6.79 -1.62
CA PRO A 492 -15.68 6.01 -1.68
C PRO A 492 -14.65 6.46 -0.63
N LEU A 493 -13.87 5.52 -0.13
CA LEU A 493 -12.75 5.79 0.79
C LEU A 493 -11.77 6.81 0.19
N GLY A 494 -11.40 7.83 0.97
CA GLY A 494 -10.39 8.83 0.61
C GLY A 494 -10.72 9.73 -0.59
N ARG A 495 -11.87 9.57 -1.26
CA ARG A 495 -12.24 10.31 -2.47
C ARG A 495 -13.38 11.27 -2.21
N GLU A 496 -13.43 12.35 -2.98
CA GLU A 496 -14.52 13.32 -2.91
C GLU A 496 -15.76 12.82 -3.67
N THR A 497 -16.93 13.03 -3.07
CA THR A 497 -18.24 12.85 -3.70
C THR A 497 -19.09 14.09 -3.47
N ALA A 498 -20.09 14.31 -4.32
CA ALA A 498 -20.96 15.46 -4.19
C ALA A 498 -22.43 15.14 -4.49
N ILE A 499 -23.31 15.85 -3.78
CA ILE A 499 -24.75 15.93 -4.08
C ILE A 499 -25.01 17.35 -4.59
N ASP A 500 -25.68 17.49 -5.73
CA ASP A 500 -26.02 18.78 -6.33
C ASP A 500 -27.51 18.76 -6.76
N VAL A 501 -28.35 19.50 -6.03
CA VAL A 501 -29.81 19.51 -6.22
C VAL A 501 -30.39 20.92 -6.05
N GLU A 502 -31.45 21.23 -6.81
CA GLU A 502 -32.26 22.42 -6.54
C GLU A 502 -33.27 22.16 -5.43
N VAL A 503 -33.33 23.03 -4.43
CA VAL A 503 -34.17 22.88 -3.26
C VAL A 503 -34.97 24.16 -2.96
N PRO A 504 -36.28 24.08 -2.66
CA PRO A 504 -37.03 25.21 -2.13
C PRO A 504 -36.58 25.59 -0.71
N VAL A 505 -37.09 26.72 -0.22
CA VAL A 505 -36.96 27.12 1.19
C VAL A 505 -37.48 25.99 2.10
N GLY A 506 -36.73 25.67 3.14
CA GLY A 506 -37.08 24.59 4.05
C GLY A 506 -35.90 24.02 4.81
N GLU A 507 -36.17 22.95 5.55
CA GLU A 507 -35.18 22.18 6.28
C GLU A 507 -34.87 20.88 5.52
N TYR A 508 -33.60 20.51 5.49
CA TYR A 508 -33.12 19.29 4.83
C TYR A 508 -32.19 18.55 5.78
N PHE A 509 -32.07 17.24 5.59
CA PHE A 509 -31.27 16.37 6.43
C PHE A 509 -30.29 15.59 5.56
N LEU A 510 -29.00 15.85 5.77
CA LEU A 510 -27.91 15.11 5.16
C LEU A 510 -27.54 13.95 6.08
N PHE A 511 -27.55 12.74 5.54
CA PHE A 511 -27.07 11.55 6.20
C PHE A 511 -25.71 11.17 5.65
N ILE A 512 -24.83 10.74 6.54
CA ILE A 512 -23.53 10.16 6.24
C ILE A 512 -23.52 8.79 6.89
N ASP A 513 -23.37 7.76 6.08
CA ASP A 513 -23.76 6.39 6.42
C ASP A 513 -22.70 5.40 5.94
N GLY A 514 -22.41 4.38 6.72
CA GLY A 514 -21.43 3.34 6.37
C GLY A 514 -21.91 2.41 5.26
N ALA A 515 -21.00 1.67 4.62
CA ALA A 515 -21.40 0.65 3.65
C ALA A 515 -21.75 -0.70 4.30
N THR A 516 -21.15 -0.98 5.46
CA THR A 516 -21.28 -2.21 6.23
C THR A 516 -21.21 -1.89 7.73
N PRO A 517 -21.57 -2.81 8.65
CA PRO A 517 -21.45 -2.59 10.09
C PRO A 517 -20.04 -2.21 10.57
N GLU A 518 -19.01 -2.56 9.79
CA GLU A 518 -17.60 -2.27 10.08
C GLU A 518 -17.08 -1.01 9.36
N SER A 519 -17.88 -0.42 8.47
CA SER A 519 -17.53 0.77 7.72
C SER A 519 -17.97 2.03 8.47
N PHE A 520 -17.09 2.57 9.30
CA PHE A 520 -17.36 3.76 10.10
C PHE A 520 -16.12 4.62 10.25
N GLY A 521 -16.31 5.90 10.56
CA GLY A 521 -15.21 6.82 10.80
C GLY A 521 -15.61 8.26 10.53
N SER A 522 -14.62 9.12 10.35
CA SER A 522 -14.84 10.53 10.08
C SER A 522 -14.80 10.88 8.59
N ALA A 523 -15.54 11.92 8.22
CA ALA A 523 -15.48 12.58 6.93
C ALA A 523 -15.53 14.09 7.09
N ARG A 524 -15.07 14.85 6.09
CA ARG A 524 -15.23 16.30 6.03
C ARG A 524 -16.35 16.65 5.06
N VAL A 525 -17.30 17.44 5.53
CA VAL A 525 -18.48 17.85 4.77
C VAL A 525 -18.48 19.36 4.61
N GLU A 526 -18.74 19.84 3.39
CA GLU A 526 -18.96 21.24 3.08
C GLU A 526 -20.28 21.38 2.33
N VAL A 527 -21.17 22.23 2.84
CA VAL A 527 -22.45 22.55 2.19
C VAL A 527 -22.39 23.96 1.64
N ARG A 528 -22.74 24.14 0.36
CA ARG A 528 -22.90 25.45 -0.28
C ARG A 528 -24.33 25.62 -0.74
N LEU A 529 -24.84 26.83 -0.61
CA LEU A 529 -26.18 27.23 -1.04
C LEU A 529 -26.06 28.42 -1.97
N ASP A 530 -26.37 28.21 -3.24
CA ASP A 530 -26.41 29.29 -4.23
C ASP A 530 -27.86 29.79 -4.33
N ASP A 531 -28.13 31.03 -3.94
CA ASP A 531 -29.47 31.63 -4.02
C ASP A 531 -29.88 31.82 -5.49
N LEU A 532 -30.84 31.01 -5.96
CA LEU A 532 -31.27 31.03 -7.36
C LEU A 532 -32.07 32.29 -7.70
N ALA A 533 -32.77 32.90 -6.72
CA ALA A 533 -33.50 34.14 -6.94
C ALA A 533 -32.56 35.33 -7.07
N ASP A 534 -31.49 35.35 -6.28
CA ASP A 534 -30.43 36.34 -6.38
C ASP A 534 -29.63 36.18 -7.68
N LEU A 535 -29.22 34.95 -8.01
CA LEU A 535 -28.54 34.62 -9.26
C LEU A 535 -29.37 35.06 -10.48
N ALA A 536 -30.68 34.74 -10.49
CA ALA A 536 -31.59 35.18 -11.55
C ALA A 536 -31.74 36.71 -11.63
N ARG A 537 -31.63 37.42 -10.50
CA ARG A 537 -31.68 38.89 -10.47
C ARG A 537 -30.39 39.47 -11.07
N THR A 538 -29.24 38.94 -10.64
CA THR A 538 -27.91 39.32 -11.10
C THR A 538 -27.74 39.06 -12.60
N CYS A 539 -28.17 37.91 -13.09
CA CYS A 539 -28.20 37.55 -14.52
C CYS A 539 -29.10 38.47 -15.36
N ARG A 540 -30.28 38.87 -14.86
CA ARG A 540 -31.17 39.80 -15.57
C ARG A 540 -30.63 41.22 -15.59
N ALA A 541 -29.97 41.63 -14.51
CA ALA A 541 -29.35 42.95 -14.36
C ALA A 541 -27.97 43.07 -15.04
N ALA A 542 -27.40 41.95 -15.52
CA ALA A 542 -26.08 41.90 -16.16
C ALA A 542 -25.92 42.96 -17.26
N LEU A 543 -24.86 43.76 -17.15
CA LEU A 543 -24.59 44.86 -18.08
C LEU A 543 -24.27 44.29 -19.47
N GLN A 544 -24.85 44.90 -20.51
CA GLN A 544 -24.59 44.53 -21.89
C GLN A 544 -23.17 44.95 -22.32
N LEU A 545 -22.31 44.00 -22.65
CA LEU A 545 -21.02 44.27 -23.30
C LEU A 545 -21.24 44.68 -24.74
N ARG A 546 -20.50 45.71 -25.16
CA ARG A 546 -20.51 46.23 -26.53
C ARG A 546 -19.12 46.03 -27.13
N PRO A 547 -18.99 45.26 -28.22
CA PRO A 547 -17.70 45.04 -28.86
C PRO A 547 -17.00 46.36 -29.23
N GLY A 548 -15.67 46.39 -29.12
CA GLY A 548 -14.83 47.56 -29.45
C GLY A 548 -14.83 48.68 -28.40
N ARG A 549 -15.42 48.45 -27.22
CA ARG A 549 -15.36 49.38 -26.08
C ARG A 549 -14.65 48.70 -24.91
N ASN A 550 -13.74 49.43 -24.28
CA ASN A 550 -13.14 49.01 -23.02
C ASN A 550 -14.11 49.26 -21.87
N PHE A 551 -14.38 48.23 -21.10
CA PHE A 551 -15.16 48.28 -19.88
C PHE A 551 -14.21 48.26 -18.70
N THR A 552 -14.41 49.15 -17.74
CA THR A 552 -13.71 49.09 -16.45
C THR A 552 -14.71 48.78 -15.36
N GLY A 553 -14.28 48.05 -14.34
CA GLY A 553 -15.11 47.64 -13.22
C GLY A 553 -14.26 47.20 -12.04
N THR A 554 -14.95 46.77 -10.98
CA THR A 554 -14.31 46.14 -9.83
C THR A 554 -15.16 44.98 -9.32
N THR A 555 -14.50 43.88 -8.99
CA THR A 555 -15.09 42.75 -8.27
C THR A 555 -15.14 43.00 -6.76
N GLU A 556 -14.46 44.03 -6.26
CA GLU A 556 -14.47 44.38 -4.85
C GLU A 556 -15.89 44.67 -4.34
N GLY A 557 -16.24 44.05 -3.21
CA GLY A 557 -17.57 44.15 -2.58
C GLY A 557 -18.70 43.43 -3.33
N ALA A 558 -18.41 42.69 -4.41
CA ALA A 558 -19.37 41.77 -5.01
C ALA A 558 -19.49 40.46 -4.19
N ALA A 559 -20.52 39.67 -4.49
CA ALA A 559 -20.64 38.31 -3.98
C ALA A 559 -19.86 37.34 -4.87
N ASP A 560 -19.43 36.22 -4.32
CA ASP A 560 -18.96 35.04 -5.06
C ASP A 560 -20.18 34.14 -5.34
N SER A 561 -20.73 34.24 -6.54
CA SER A 561 -21.97 33.61 -7.01
C SER A 561 -21.79 32.75 -8.26
N PHE A 562 -20.66 32.83 -8.96
CA PHE A 562 -20.45 32.20 -10.27
C PHE A 562 -19.14 31.42 -10.35
N GLN A 563 -19.15 30.19 -9.84
CA GLN A 563 -17.99 29.29 -9.84
C GLN A 563 -17.60 28.78 -11.24
N ALA A 564 -16.33 28.47 -11.47
CA ALA A 564 -15.84 27.97 -12.76
C ALA A 564 -14.97 26.71 -12.61
N PRO A 565 -14.85 25.85 -13.65
CA PRO A 565 -14.01 24.65 -13.58
C PRO A 565 -12.51 24.95 -13.61
N CYS A 566 -12.10 26.14 -14.02
CA CYS A 566 -10.70 26.59 -14.00
C CYS A 566 -10.40 27.48 -12.79
N ALA A 567 -9.20 28.07 -12.71
CA ALA A 567 -8.83 29.06 -11.69
C ALA A 567 -9.00 28.56 -10.24
N GLY A 568 -8.84 27.26 -10.00
CA GLY A 568 -9.08 26.64 -8.69
C GLY A 568 -10.52 26.78 -8.18
N GLY A 569 -11.49 26.83 -9.09
CA GLY A 569 -12.90 26.94 -8.79
C GLY A 569 -13.50 28.33 -9.04
N ALA A 570 -12.67 29.36 -9.21
CA ALA A 570 -13.09 30.76 -9.26
C ALA A 570 -14.00 31.09 -8.05
N ARG A 571 -13.39 31.13 -6.87
CA ARG A 571 -14.06 31.23 -5.55
C ARG A 571 -13.87 32.63 -4.96
N SER A 572 -13.91 33.65 -5.81
CA SER A 572 -13.71 35.04 -5.44
C SER A 572 -14.93 35.88 -5.84
N PRO A 573 -15.06 37.12 -5.34
CA PRO A 573 -16.13 38.00 -5.78
C PRO A 573 -16.16 38.17 -7.29
N ASP A 574 -17.35 38.12 -7.89
CA ASP A 574 -17.49 38.09 -9.35
C ASP A 574 -18.42 39.17 -9.92
N ARG A 575 -18.32 39.37 -11.24
CA ARG A 575 -19.16 40.28 -12.01
C ARG A 575 -19.60 39.62 -13.32
N VAL A 576 -20.92 39.51 -13.49
CA VAL A 576 -21.53 38.99 -14.71
C VAL A 576 -21.92 40.08 -15.70
N TYR A 577 -21.67 39.78 -16.98
CA TYR A 577 -21.98 40.61 -18.11
C TYR A 577 -22.73 39.83 -19.18
N ARG A 578 -23.61 40.51 -19.93
CA ARG A 578 -24.36 39.91 -21.03
C ARG A 578 -23.74 40.28 -22.38
N LEU A 579 -23.43 39.28 -23.19
CA LEU A 579 -22.88 39.43 -24.53
C LEU A 579 -23.88 38.94 -25.58
N ARG A 580 -24.32 39.82 -26.49
CA ARG A 580 -25.22 39.44 -27.60
C ARG A 580 -24.42 39.29 -28.88
N VAL A 581 -24.38 38.07 -29.40
CA VAL A 581 -23.73 37.72 -30.66
C VAL A 581 -24.80 37.71 -31.76
N PRO A 582 -24.84 38.69 -32.68
CA PRO A 582 -25.95 38.85 -33.63
C PRO A 582 -25.89 37.83 -34.79
N GLN A 583 -24.72 37.28 -35.06
CA GLN A 583 -24.42 36.30 -36.09
C GLN A 583 -23.17 35.51 -35.69
N LYS A 584 -22.97 34.33 -36.28
CA LYS A 584 -21.78 33.51 -36.01
C LYS A 584 -20.51 34.34 -36.14
N SER A 585 -19.73 34.43 -35.08
CA SER A 585 -18.56 35.31 -34.98
C SER A 585 -17.44 34.63 -34.19
N PHE A 586 -16.19 34.95 -34.52
CA PHE A 586 -15.07 34.62 -33.64
C PHE A 586 -14.98 35.72 -32.58
N VAL A 587 -15.24 35.35 -31.33
CA VAL A 587 -15.33 36.28 -30.20
C VAL A 587 -14.06 36.17 -29.38
N ARG A 588 -13.42 37.31 -29.16
CA ARG A 588 -12.29 37.44 -28.25
C ARG A 588 -12.69 38.32 -27.08
N VAL A 589 -12.48 37.81 -25.87
CA VAL A 589 -12.66 38.53 -24.63
C VAL A 589 -11.32 38.56 -23.91
N ARG A 590 -10.82 39.75 -23.57
CA ARG A 590 -9.57 39.93 -22.82
C ARG A 590 -9.85 40.65 -21.52
N LEU A 591 -9.33 40.09 -20.45
CA LEU A 591 -9.38 40.63 -19.10
C LEU A 591 -7.98 41.09 -18.71
N ALA A 592 -7.87 42.25 -18.09
CA ALA A 592 -6.68 42.74 -17.41
C ALA A 592 -7.06 43.14 -15.98
N THR A 593 -6.40 42.58 -14.99
CA THR A 593 -6.71 42.74 -13.56
C THR A 593 -5.50 43.23 -12.77
N GLU A 594 -5.73 43.85 -11.61
CA GLU A 594 -4.63 44.20 -10.69
C GLU A 594 -4.14 43.01 -9.86
N HIS A 595 -4.96 41.94 -9.80
CA HIS A 595 -4.83 40.69 -9.06
C HIS A 595 -4.80 39.48 -10.02
N ASP A 596 -4.69 38.28 -9.46
CA ASP A 596 -4.80 37.03 -10.22
C ASP A 596 -6.25 36.80 -10.69
N GLY A 597 -6.51 37.03 -11.97
CA GLY A 597 -7.84 37.16 -12.54
C GLY A 597 -8.35 35.86 -13.17
N ALA A 598 -9.67 35.71 -13.25
CA ALA A 598 -10.28 34.62 -13.99
C ALA A 598 -11.43 35.13 -14.87
N LEU A 599 -11.58 34.50 -16.03
CA LEU A 599 -12.60 34.80 -17.01
C LEU A 599 -13.28 33.51 -17.42
N HIS A 600 -14.61 33.48 -17.42
CA HIS A 600 -15.35 32.37 -17.98
C HIS A 600 -16.58 32.81 -18.77
N LEU A 601 -16.90 32.02 -19.80
CA LEU A 601 -17.97 32.27 -20.76
C LEU A 601 -19.01 31.16 -20.64
N ARG A 602 -20.29 31.53 -20.44
CA ARG A 602 -21.42 30.60 -20.35
C ARG A 602 -22.48 30.85 -21.42
N GLY A 603 -23.13 29.78 -21.86
CA GLY A 603 -24.29 29.83 -22.75
C GLY A 603 -25.59 30.22 -22.03
N ASP A 604 -25.74 29.78 -20.79
CA ASP A 604 -26.81 30.16 -19.87
C ASP A 604 -26.18 30.75 -18.60
N CYS A 605 -26.72 31.85 -18.09
CA CYS A 605 -26.13 32.54 -16.96
C CYS A 605 -26.16 31.70 -15.67
N MET A 606 -27.30 31.06 -15.41
CA MET A 606 -27.57 30.36 -14.16
C MET A 606 -27.05 28.92 -14.19
N ASP A 607 -26.98 28.30 -15.36
CA ASP A 607 -26.46 26.95 -15.50
C ASP A 607 -24.93 26.94 -15.67
N SER A 608 -24.23 26.53 -14.62
CA SER A 608 -22.77 26.36 -14.65
C SER A 608 -22.31 25.30 -15.65
N ALA A 609 -23.13 24.28 -15.96
CA ALA A 609 -22.78 23.25 -16.94
C ALA A 609 -22.74 23.81 -18.38
N SER A 610 -23.34 24.97 -18.61
CA SER A 610 -23.27 25.69 -19.89
C SER A 610 -21.97 26.49 -20.10
N THR A 611 -20.96 26.29 -19.24
CA THR A 611 -19.64 26.91 -19.40
C THR A 611 -18.97 26.41 -20.68
N LEU A 612 -18.72 27.34 -21.61
CA LEU A 612 -18.15 27.08 -22.92
C LEU A 612 -16.63 27.21 -22.93
N ALA A 613 -16.10 28.15 -22.13
CA ALA A 613 -14.67 28.41 -22.01
C ALA A 613 -14.36 29.05 -20.66
N CYS A 614 -13.14 28.84 -20.17
CA CYS A 614 -12.62 29.35 -18.91
C CYS A 614 -11.12 29.58 -19.07
N SER A 615 -10.60 30.70 -18.57
CA SER A 615 -9.17 31.06 -18.58
C SER A 615 -8.87 31.86 -17.32
N ASP A 616 -7.86 31.46 -16.57
CA ASP A 616 -7.21 32.23 -15.52
C ASP A 616 -6.05 33.04 -16.11
N ASP A 617 -5.15 32.40 -16.84
CA ASP A 617 -3.93 33.05 -17.32
C ASP A 617 -3.87 33.18 -18.84
N TYR A 618 -3.31 34.29 -19.31
CA TYR A 618 -2.97 34.56 -20.71
C TYR A 618 -1.69 35.39 -20.78
N GLY A 619 -0.56 34.68 -20.83
CA GLY A 619 0.79 35.27 -20.85
C GLY A 619 1.34 35.59 -19.46
N ASP A 620 0.51 36.10 -18.55
CA ASP A 620 0.79 36.26 -17.12
C ASP A 620 -0.50 36.07 -16.30
N SER A 621 -0.40 36.12 -14.97
CA SER A 621 -1.53 35.89 -14.05
C SER A 621 -2.49 37.09 -13.91
N LYS A 622 -2.15 38.24 -14.49
CA LYS A 622 -2.97 39.46 -14.44
C LYS A 622 -3.78 39.66 -15.71
N HIS A 623 -3.70 38.72 -16.64
CA HIS A 623 -4.42 38.76 -17.89
C HIS A 623 -5.06 37.41 -18.15
N SER A 624 -6.31 37.42 -18.59
CA SER A 624 -7.03 36.21 -19.01
C SER A 624 -7.65 36.46 -20.38
N ALA A 625 -7.77 35.43 -21.21
CA ALA A 625 -8.38 35.59 -22.53
C ALA A 625 -9.20 34.38 -22.94
N ILE A 626 -10.38 34.65 -23.49
CA ILE A 626 -11.23 33.63 -24.13
C ILE A 626 -11.36 33.95 -25.61
N GLU A 627 -11.07 32.96 -26.44
CA GLU A 627 -11.16 33.02 -27.88
C GLU A 627 -12.06 31.87 -28.37
N GLN A 628 -13.30 32.19 -28.76
CA GLN A 628 -14.30 31.17 -29.09
C GLN A 628 -15.12 31.57 -30.32
N VAL A 629 -15.37 30.61 -31.22
CA VAL A 629 -16.37 30.78 -32.27
C VAL A 629 -17.74 30.53 -31.67
N LEU A 630 -18.59 31.57 -31.67
CA LEU A 630 -19.93 31.52 -31.10
C LEU A 630 -20.98 31.71 -32.19
N ASP A 631 -22.03 30.89 -32.18
CA ASP A 631 -23.20 31.09 -33.02
C ASP A 631 -24.05 32.27 -32.52
N LYS A 632 -25.01 32.70 -33.34
CA LYS A 632 -25.96 33.75 -32.96
C LYS A 632 -26.67 33.39 -31.65
N GLY A 633 -26.55 34.23 -30.65
CA GLY A 633 -27.11 33.95 -29.32
C GLY A 633 -26.83 35.05 -28.30
N THR A 634 -27.28 34.79 -27.07
CA THR A 634 -26.89 35.56 -25.90
C THR A 634 -26.03 34.67 -25.03
N TYR A 635 -24.89 35.20 -24.59
CA TYR A 635 -23.92 34.53 -23.75
C TYR A 635 -23.63 35.42 -22.54
N TYR A 636 -23.01 34.83 -21.52
CA TYR A 636 -22.66 35.52 -20.29
C TYR A 636 -21.16 35.43 -20.06
N VAL A 637 -20.53 36.58 -19.90
CA VAL A 637 -19.10 36.72 -19.58
C VAL A 637 -19.02 37.04 -18.09
N ILE A 638 -18.31 36.23 -17.33
CA ILE A 638 -18.12 36.43 -15.90
C ILE A 638 -16.65 36.74 -15.66
N VAL A 639 -16.40 37.83 -14.94
CA VAL A 639 -15.10 38.23 -14.43
C VAL A 639 -15.03 37.85 -12.96
N ASP A 640 -13.98 37.14 -12.58
CA ASP A 640 -13.74 36.59 -11.24
C ASP A 640 -12.23 36.65 -10.94
N GLY A 641 -11.76 35.99 -9.88
CA GLY A 641 -10.37 35.83 -9.50
C GLY A 641 -9.97 34.39 -9.24
N PHE A 642 -8.66 34.15 -9.21
CA PHE A 642 -8.10 32.83 -8.94
C PHE A 642 -8.37 32.39 -7.49
N ARG A 643 -8.88 31.18 -7.31
CA ARG A 643 -9.23 30.60 -6.00
C ARG A 643 -10.01 31.61 -5.16
N THR A 644 -9.59 31.86 -3.93
CA THR A 644 -10.25 32.74 -2.96
C THR A 644 -9.43 33.99 -2.70
N GLY A 645 -10.09 35.13 -2.54
CA GLY A 645 -9.46 36.36 -2.07
C GLY A 645 -8.75 37.19 -3.14
N ASN A 646 -8.93 36.86 -4.42
CA ASN A 646 -8.42 37.65 -5.54
C ASN A 646 -9.55 38.49 -6.12
N PHE A 647 -9.53 39.79 -5.85
CA PHE A 647 -10.54 40.73 -6.32
C PHE A 647 -9.97 42.15 -6.40
N GLY A 648 -10.66 43.02 -7.11
CA GLY A 648 -10.25 44.41 -7.30
C GLY A 648 -10.64 44.94 -8.66
N ASN A 649 -9.93 45.98 -9.11
CA ASN A 649 -10.25 46.62 -10.38
C ASN A 649 -9.81 45.76 -11.57
N TYR A 650 -10.56 45.89 -12.66
CA TYR A 650 -10.25 45.25 -13.93
C TYR A 650 -10.66 46.10 -15.13
N ALA A 651 -10.05 45.79 -16.26
CA ALA A 651 -10.45 46.23 -17.59
C ALA A 651 -10.82 45.00 -18.45
N LEU A 652 -11.94 45.09 -19.15
CA LEU A 652 -12.49 44.04 -20.00
C LEU A 652 -12.70 44.59 -21.42
N GLU A 653 -12.12 43.91 -22.39
CA GLU A 653 -12.26 44.21 -23.81
C GLU A 653 -12.95 43.04 -24.53
N VAL A 654 -13.88 43.36 -25.43
CA VAL A 654 -14.56 42.37 -26.28
C VAL A 654 -14.45 42.77 -27.74
N GLU A 655 -14.04 41.83 -28.58
CA GLU A 655 -13.90 42.01 -30.02
C GLU A 655 -14.67 40.92 -30.77
N PHE A 656 -15.40 41.31 -31.82
CA PHE A 656 -16.04 40.39 -32.76
C PHE A 656 -15.31 40.42 -34.08
N LEU A 657 -14.78 39.27 -34.48
CA LEU A 657 -14.08 39.05 -35.73
C LEU A 657 -14.90 38.11 -36.65
N PRO A 658 -14.66 38.16 -37.97
CA PRO A 658 -15.20 37.16 -38.88
C PRO A 658 -14.84 35.75 -38.41
N PRO A 659 -15.73 34.75 -38.53
CA PRO A 659 -15.41 33.36 -38.15
C PRO A 659 -14.14 32.82 -38.82
N SER A 660 -13.80 33.30 -40.01
CA SER A 660 -12.56 32.94 -40.72
C SER A 660 -11.29 33.38 -39.98
N ALA A 661 -11.35 34.38 -39.11
CA ALA A 661 -10.21 34.83 -38.30
C ALA A 661 -9.76 33.77 -37.28
N ALA A 662 -10.65 32.84 -36.91
CA ALA A 662 -10.27 31.70 -36.08
C ALA A 662 -9.30 30.75 -36.79
N ALA A 663 -9.32 30.67 -38.13
CA ALA A 663 -8.45 29.79 -38.91
C ALA A 663 -7.00 30.32 -39.05
N THR A 664 -6.76 31.59 -38.70
CA THR A 664 -5.43 32.21 -38.69
C THR A 664 -4.71 32.11 -37.34
N LEU A 665 -5.39 31.63 -36.29
CA LEU A 665 -4.75 31.25 -35.04
C LEU A 665 -4.27 29.81 -35.22
N ALA A 666 -2.98 29.57 -34.98
CA ALA A 666 -2.45 28.22 -34.94
C ALA A 666 -3.31 27.37 -33.99
N PRO A 667 -3.55 26.08 -34.30
CA PRO A 667 -4.20 25.21 -33.32
C PRO A 667 -3.43 25.29 -32.00
N PRO A 668 -4.10 25.23 -30.84
CA PRO A 668 -3.39 25.12 -29.57
C PRO A 668 -2.38 23.98 -29.69
N PRO A 669 -1.19 24.09 -29.07
CA PRO A 669 -0.26 22.97 -29.04
C PRO A 669 -1.03 21.73 -28.57
N GLU A 670 -0.86 20.60 -29.29
CA GLU A 670 -1.37 19.31 -28.78
C GLU A 670 -0.95 19.21 -27.31
N PRO A 671 -1.85 18.83 -26.38
CA PRO A 671 -1.42 18.50 -25.04
C PRO A 671 -0.27 17.50 -25.17
N PRO A 672 0.82 17.66 -24.39
CA PRO A 672 1.97 16.77 -24.52
C PRO A 672 1.47 15.33 -24.51
N LYS A 673 1.74 14.59 -25.60
CA LYS A 673 1.57 13.13 -25.65
C LYS A 673 2.53 12.54 -24.62
N GLY A 674 2.04 12.41 -23.39
CA GLY A 674 2.87 12.09 -22.22
C GLY A 674 2.22 12.35 -20.86
N ALA A 675 0.97 12.82 -20.79
CA ALA A 675 0.19 12.79 -19.55
C ALA A 675 -1.09 11.95 -19.75
N GLU A 676 -0.92 10.72 -20.20
CA GLU A 676 -1.76 9.68 -19.61
C GLU A 676 -1.38 9.68 -18.12
N ASN A 677 -2.24 10.26 -17.29
CA ASN A 677 -2.47 9.66 -15.98
C ASN A 677 -2.96 8.25 -16.27
N LYS A 678 -2.03 7.32 -16.52
CA LYS A 678 -2.20 5.97 -16.04
C LYS A 678 -2.27 6.13 -14.53
N PRO A 679 -3.42 5.92 -13.87
CA PRO A 679 -3.30 5.51 -12.50
C PRO A 679 -2.50 4.21 -12.54
N SER A 680 -1.33 4.19 -11.89
CA SER A 680 -0.70 2.93 -11.53
C SER A 680 -1.58 2.29 -10.45
N PHE A 681 -2.70 1.69 -10.88
CA PHE A 681 -3.38 0.67 -10.13
C PHE A 681 -2.76 -0.67 -10.53
N ASP A 682 -1.57 -0.95 -10.01
CA ASP A 682 -1.18 -2.33 -9.73
C ASP A 682 -1.42 -2.51 -8.23
N ALA A 683 -2.67 -2.86 -7.93
CA ALA A 683 -3.10 -3.40 -6.66
C ALA A 683 -4.14 -4.46 -6.99
N ASP A 684 -3.63 -5.62 -7.43
CA ASP A 684 -4.38 -6.87 -7.35
C ASP A 684 -4.63 -7.15 -5.88
N TRP A 685 -5.79 -6.71 -5.40
CA TRP A 685 -6.42 -7.23 -4.20
C TRP A 685 -7.76 -7.82 -4.63
N THR A 686 -7.76 -9.13 -4.81
CA THR A 686 -8.96 -9.97 -4.65
C THR A 686 -8.71 -10.91 -3.46
N PRO A 687 -9.80 -11.31 -2.77
CA PRO A 687 -9.83 -11.56 -1.32
C PRO A 687 -8.99 -12.73 -0.82
#